data_AF-A0A1M6EI78-F1
#
_entry.id   AF-A0A1M6EI78-F1
#
_cell.length_a   1.000
_cell.length_b   1.000
_cell.length_c   1.000
_cell.angle_alpha   90.00
_cell.angle_beta   90.00
_cell.angle_gamma   90.00
#
_symmetry.space_group_name_H-M   'P 1'
#
loop_
_entity.id
_entity.type
_entity.pdbx_description
1 polymer ?
#
loop_
_entity_poly.entity_id
_entity_poly.type
_entity_poly.pdbx_seq_one_letter_code
_entity_poly.pdbx_strand_id
1 'polypeptide(L)'
;MKIEKTLLMAGLAFGVTNVFAKSTVDCTSPQDKGKQCAELDIVVRDFQVIHPDFENFYEEASVNLNASWTSPGYRDDTTWMQKRADAAWGCANADPGNGRDNSALGIYIGTDAYPIAMNPGIPSQLPTYLQTKLSATGQKAFYGEFDCGGKKQRGYEHEMTSCSKDWSKPVLVTPGMVNQYLTFKPELGDDMMYEPVISRARMACDNQYFDQWYADYDAAGNSLQQSNINTRMNTVLQLPLVAGTKNTFEIDYNWNNGGYFPLDVVDANNNWVAQFTGGQCAFSTPCQFGPQSLSIFCPPYQYLWAGSQKDYMGTSTAQLCSDWKANGGPKTPMAASIAAGANGTVGSRHLRNYNFTMMGYAKFKYNKGGKEVFEFTGDDDMWIFVDGVLVVDLGGTHLAASGKADMDYLSSWSHGCLPGQPLADQTGENQNCDRDPADGQWKNGSWHHLHFFYADRQTDGSNMKIHSTLSELAKSRYGQPAVGEAVVKVDDDGKVTNSIFLNTTLNPTTVEALRNSAATQTPAMVIVREVTDPNTGKKTQVVYGYIPSTFSDGVDKGADGVLYQFDGQLVAMNADGSYTPVDGGLLGGDLIAFNVAGTTEGLDESNDDGAIPTEVWNQLMAWSSKMTYNVTSSTGKAVEGFDPLEDWASIEYTAVAVVELIPDGPGISRPDFSEQSEKLTNAAGSDGLKEDQTADLVLVSIPAVPGQNPLTWAVDNADEMMKSGQNGGLPTSVKTKAGEVPVTASNVAGLNAGSGTTLCYNDGAGKKGSASSESCTSFSFATSQPFRVNIRVFDHLGNFVNQFNKSVTDEDFSKALGTGVKVAGCDDAHPLYGGTGAMLANIKVYPVSQDGRQLATGPYIYQVTVVMEKYEYCYMAKGTSPTIMNMPFMRSTETYRRGYRRAKAK
;
A
#
# COMPACT_ATOMS: atom_id res chain seq x y z
N MET A 1 -24.13 -33.08 50.45
CA MET A 1 -24.92 -33.18 51.68
C MET A 1 -24.70 -31.91 52.48
N LYS A 2 -25.77 -31.12 52.69
CA LYS A 2 -25.92 -29.92 53.55
C LYS A 2 -25.16 -28.64 53.14
N ILE A 3 -25.70 -27.42 53.25
CA ILE A 3 -27.02 -26.87 53.63
C ILE A 3 -27.07 -25.42 53.08
N GLU A 4 -28.28 -25.00 52.71
CA GLU A 4 -28.73 -23.67 52.28
C GLU A 4 -28.40 -22.52 53.25
N LYS A 5 -28.36 -21.29 52.71
CA LYS A 5 -28.95 -20.11 53.37
C LYS A 5 -29.64 -19.20 52.36
N THR A 6 -30.96 -19.19 52.49
CA THR A 6 -32.01 -18.37 51.87
C THR A 6 -32.09 -16.98 52.52
N LEU A 7 -32.48 -15.95 51.75
CA LEU A 7 -33.41 -14.83 52.06
C LEU A 7 -33.26 -13.77 50.95
N LEU A 8 -34.26 -13.06 50.40
CA LEU A 8 -35.72 -13.16 50.31
C LEU A 8 -36.15 -12.08 49.27
N MET A 9 -37.10 -12.43 48.38
CA MET A 9 -38.11 -11.57 47.72
C MET A 9 -37.73 -10.23 47.04
N ALA A 10 -37.96 -10.16 45.72
CA ALA A 10 -39.16 -9.51 45.16
C ALA A 10 -39.31 -9.90 43.67
N GLY A 11 -40.44 -10.50 43.30
CA GLY A 11 -40.82 -10.67 41.91
C GLY A 11 -41.59 -9.46 41.40
N LEU A 12 -41.33 -9.05 40.16
CA LEU A 12 -42.29 -8.49 39.20
C LEU A 12 -41.59 -8.12 37.89
N ALA A 13 -42.26 -8.45 36.78
CA ALA A 13 -42.02 -8.05 35.39
C ALA A 13 -40.78 -8.64 34.67
N PHE A 14 -41.02 -9.67 33.87
CA PHE A 14 -40.25 -9.90 32.64
C PHE A 14 -40.49 -8.70 31.71
N GLY A 15 -39.63 -7.69 31.81
CA GLY A 15 -39.51 -6.63 30.82
C GLY A 15 -38.69 -7.15 29.66
N VAL A 16 -39.32 -7.22 28.49
CA VAL A 16 -38.63 -7.31 27.19
C VAL A 16 -37.65 -6.13 27.14
N THR A 17 -36.35 -6.40 27.31
CA THR A 17 -35.32 -5.39 27.07
C THR A 17 -35.30 -5.12 25.58
N ASN A 18 -35.86 -3.96 25.24
CA ASN A 18 -35.74 -3.33 23.93
C ASN A 18 -34.30 -3.35 23.43
N VAL A 19 -34.04 -4.18 22.42
CA VAL A 19 -32.88 -4.04 21.54
C VAL A 19 -33.26 -2.97 20.52
N PHE A 20 -33.09 -1.69 20.87
CA PHE A 20 -32.95 -0.65 19.87
C PHE A 20 -31.45 -0.52 19.62
N ALA A 21 -30.99 -1.10 18.53
CA ALA A 21 -29.65 -0.89 18.01
C ALA A 21 -29.49 0.61 17.70
N LYS A 22 -28.92 1.35 18.65
CA LYS A 22 -28.17 2.57 18.36
C LYS A 22 -26.84 2.13 17.76
N SER A 23 -26.83 1.74 16.48
CA SER A 23 -25.57 1.45 15.77
C SER A 23 -25.10 2.71 15.06
N THR A 24 -24.68 3.72 15.83
CA THR A 24 -23.53 4.51 15.39
C THR A 24 -22.31 3.77 15.86
N VAL A 25 -21.94 2.70 15.16
CA VAL A 25 -20.54 2.27 15.24
C VAL A 25 -19.79 3.18 14.29
N ASP A 26 -19.57 4.40 14.76
CA ASP A 26 -18.39 5.11 14.35
C ASP A 26 -17.26 4.38 15.07
N CYS A 27 -16.39 3.69 14.33
CA CYS A 27 -15.22 3.00 14.88
C CYS A 27 -14.28 4.00 15.59
N THR A 28 -14.52 5.31 15.42
CA THR A 28 -13.86 6.42 16.12
C THR A 28 -14.72 7.05 17.24
N SER A 29 -15.90 6.51 17.55
CA SER A 29 -16.70 6.98 18.70
C SER A 29 -16.21 6.35 20.01
N PRO A 30 -16.18 7.10 21.12
CA PRO A 30 -15.66 6.61 22.41
C PRO A 30 -16.34 5.34 22.98
N GLN A 31 -17.47 4.91 22.44
CA GLN A 31 -18.20 3.71 22.89
C GLN A 31 -17.89 2.45 22.06
N ASP A 32 -17.28 2.60 20.89
CA ASP A 32 -17.04 1.51 19.94
C ASP A 32 -15.59 1.45 19.39
N LYS A 33 -14.68 2.29 19.92
CA LYS A 33 -13.22 2.23 19.70
C LYS A 33 -12.67 0.86 20.13
N GLY A 34 -11.76 0.29 19.35
CA GLY A 34 -11.16 -1.04 19.60
C GLY A 34 -11.84 -2.22 18.87
N LYS A 35 -12.90 -1.98 18.08
CA LYS A 35 -13.52 -3.01 17.23
C LYS A 35 -12.87 -3.04 15.85
N GLN A 36 -12.57 -4.24 15.33
CA GLN A 36 -12.09 -4.43 13.96
C GLN A 36 -13.08 -3.82 12.95
N CYS A 37 -12.58 -3.01 12.02
CA CYS A 37 -13.38 -2.39 10.97
C CYS A 37 -12.73 -2.61 9.61
N ALA A 38 -13.57 -2.83 8.59
CA ALA A 38 -13.15 -2.85 7.20
C ALA A 38 -13.30 -1.44 6.62
N GLU A 39 -12.29 -0.93 5.92
CA GLU A 39 -12.33 0.39 5.28
C GLU A 39 -12.48 0.24 3.77
N LEU A 40 -13.43 0.96 3.18
CA LEU A 40 -13.58 1.11 1.74
C LEU A 40 -13.23 2.55 1.36
N ASP A 41 -12.42 2.73 0.32
CA ASP A 41 -12.14 4.06 -0.22
C ASP A 41 -13.39 4.58 -0.91
N ILE A 42 -13.86 5.77 -0.55
CA ILE A 42 -15.03 6.37 -1.18
C ILE A 42 -14.78 7.78 -1.68
N VAL A 43 -15.39 8.09 -2.82
CA VAL A 43 -15.49 9.42 -3.39
C VAL A 43 -16.96 9.80 -3.41
N VAL A 44 -17.33 10.82 -2.65
CA VAL A 44 -18.71 11.30 -2.54
C VAL A 44 -18.85 12.64 -3.26
N ARG A 45 -19.96 12.83 -3.98
CA ARG A 45 -20.30 14.10 -4.63
C ARG A 45 -21.72 14.49 -4.29
N ASP A 46 -21.90 15.76 -3.97
CA ASP A 46 -23.19 16.33 -3.58
C ASP A 46 -23.83 17.17 -4.70
N PHE A 47 -25.13 17.02 -4.89
CA PHE A 47 -25.90 17.64 -5.98
C PHE A 47 -26.92 18.64 -5.43
N GLN A 48 -27.18 19.68 -6.22
CA GLN A 48 -28.25 20.62 -5.89
C GLN A 48 -29.62 19.92 -5.99
N VAL A 49 -30.57 20.25 -5.10
CA VAL A 49 -31.94 19.71 -5.13
C VAL A 49 -32.71 20.02 -6.44
N ILE A 50 -32.20 20.96 -7.23
CA ILE A 50 -32.72 21.34 -8.56
C ILE A 50 -31.97 20.66 -9.71
N HIS A 51 -30.99 19.80 -9.42
CA HIS A 51 -30.23 19.11 -10.46
C HIS A 51 -31.14 18.11 -11.19
N PRO A 52 -31.28 18.16 -12.53
CA PRO A 52 -32.30 17.43 -13.29
C PRO A 52 -32.36 15.90 -13.10
N ASP A 53 -31.25 15.29 -12.69
CA ASP A 53 -31.13 13.84 -12.44
C ASP A 53 -31.37 13.46 -10.96
N PHE A 54 -31.28 14.43 -10.04
CA PHE A 54 -31.51 14.28 -8.59
C PHE A 54 -32.80 15.00 -8.16
N GLU A 55 -33.71 15.23 -9.11
CA GLU A 55 -34.99 15.90 -8.85
C GLU A 55 -35.98 14.95 -8.20
N ASN A 56 -35.77 14.58 -6.92
CA ASN A 56 -36.71 13.91 -6.02
C ASN A 56 -37.80 13.09 -6.75
N PHE A 57 -37.38 11.98 -7.35
CA PHE A 57 -38.28 11.13 -8.12
C PHE A 57 -39.20 10.35 -7.17
N TYR A 58 -40.43 10.12 -7.61
CA TYR A 58 -41.34 9.20 -6.97
C TYR A 58 -41.70 8.09 -7.95
N GLU A 59 -41.63 6.84 -7.49
CA GLU A 59 -42.04 5.65 -8.23
C GLU A 59 -43.47 5.71 -8.81
N GLU A 60 -44.40 6.41 -8.16
CA GLU A 60 -45.78 6.54 -8.65
C GLU A 60 -46.12 7.94 -9.22
N ALA A 61 -45.13 8.70 -9.70
CA ALA A 61 -45.38 9.95 -10.42
C ALA A 61 -46.41 9.75 -11.56
N SER A 62 -46.44 8.55 -12.16
CA SER A 62 -47.39 8.14 -13.21
C SER A 62 -48.86 7.97 -12.74
N VAL A 63 -49.13 7.84 -11.44
CA VAL A 63 -50.47 7.54 -10.89
C VAL A 63 -51.15 8.81 -10.37
N ASN A 64 -50.37 9.78 -9.87
CA ASN A 64 -50.86 11.06 -9.35
C ASN A 64 -50.97 12.17 -10.41
N LEU A 65 -50.79 11.82 -11.69
CA LEU A 65 -50.85 12.68 -12.88
C LEU A 65 -52.15 13.49 -13.06
N ASN A 66 -53.24 13.07 -12.40
CA ASN A 66 -54.60 13.64 -12.53
C ASN A 66 -55.10 14.38 -11.28
N ALA A 67 -54.38 14.34 -10.16
CA ALA A 67 -54.76 15.15 -9.01
C ALA A 67 -54.37 16.61 -9.27
N SER A 68 -55.27 17.53 -8.96
CA SER A 68 -55.08 18.98 -9.11
C SER A 68 -54.06 19.49 -8.09
N TRP A 69 -52.80 19.10 -8.22
CA TRP A 69 -51.72 19.55 -7.34
C TRP A 69 -51.41 21.02 -7.60
N THR A 70 -51.67 21.85 -6.59
CA THR A 70 -51.43 23.30 -6.60
C THR A 70 -50.14 23.67 -5.86
N SER A 71 -49.13 22.80 -5.86
CA SER A 71 -47.85 23.07 -5.21
C SER A 71 -46.94 23.90 -6.13
N PRO A 72 -46.49 25.09 -5.71
CA PRO A 72 -45.55 25.90 -6.49
C PRO A 72 -44.27 25.10 -6.83
N GLY A 73 -43.79 25.19 -8.08
CA GLY A 73 -42.52 24.61 -8.52
C GLY A 73 -42.59 23.41 -9.49
N TYR A 74 -43.70 22.64 -9.52
CA TYR A 74 -43.83 21.50 -10.44
C TYR A 74 -44.76 21.74 -11.64
N ARG A 75 -45.91 22.41 -11.41
CA ARG A 75 -46.91 22.63 -12.48
C ARG A 75 -46.49 23.71 -13.48
N ASP A 76 -45.66 24.66 -13.04
CA ASP A 76 -45.24 25.81 -13.83
C ASP A 76 -43.91 25.56 -14.58
N ASP A 77 -43.29 24.39 -14.38
CA ASP A 77 -42.07 23.97 -15.08
C ASP A 77 -42.43 23.13 -16.32
N THR A 78 -42.26 23.74 -17.49
CA THR A 78 -42.56 23.09 -18.78
C THR A 78 -41.60 21.95 -19.11
N THR A 79 -40.36 21.98 -18.60
CA THR A 79 -39.35 20.94 -18.82
C THR A 79 -39.73 19.69 -18.04
N TRP A 80 -40.15 19.85 -16.79
CA TRP A 80 -40.62 18.75 -15.94
C TRP A 80 -41.84 18.05 -16.54
N MET A 81 -42.84 18.83 -17.00
CA MET A 81 -44.04 18.29 -17.65
C MET A 81 -43.73 17.51 -18.95
N GLN A 82 -42.64 17.84 -19.63
CA GLN A 82 -42.18 17.12 -20.83
C GLN A 82 -41.46 15.81 -20.48
N LYS A 83 -40.52 15.83 -19.53
CA LYS A 83 -39.84 14.61 -19.03
C LYS A 83 -40.84 13.57 -18.51
N ARG A 84 -41.82 14.03 -17.74
CA ARG A 84 -42.98 13.26 -17.27
C ARG A 84 -43.69 12.45 -18.37
N ALA A 85 -43.76 12.96 -19.59
CA ALA A 85 -44.57 12.40 -20.66
C ALA A 85 -43.80 11.44 -21.58
N ASP A 86 -42.47 11.38 -21.46
CA ASP A 86 -41.60 10.63 -22.36
C ASP A 86 -41.22 9.27 -21.74
N ALA A 87 -41.66 8.19 -22.41
CA ALA A 87 -41.42 6.82 -21.98
C ALA A 87 -39.93 6.43 -21.92
N ALA A 88 -39.05 7.17 -22.60
CA ALA A 88 -37.60 6.96 -22.52
C ALA A 88 -37.01 7.35 -21.15
N TRP A 89 -37.73 8.16 -20.36
CA TRP A 89 -37.27 8.64 -19.05
C TRP A 89 -37.87 7.85 -17.89
N GLY A 90 -38.86 7.00 -18.15
CA GLY A 90 -39.58 6.26 -17.11
C GLY A 90 -38.72 5.19 -16.42
N CYS A 91 -38.94 5.03 -15.11
CA CYS A 91 -38.42 3.92 -14.32
C CYS A 91 -39.38 2.74 -14.25
N ALA A 92 -38.82 1.57 -13.97
CA ALA A 92 -39.59 0.40 -13.58
C ALA A 92 -40.24 0.63 -12.23
N ASN A 93 -41.57 0.54 -12.17
CA ASN A 93 -42.34 0.67 -10.93
C ASN A 93 -43.47 -0.37 -10.88
N ALA A 94 -43.81 -0.82 -9.68
CA ALA A 94 -44.94 -1.71 -9.44
C ALA A 94 -46.12 -0.95 -8.81
N ASP A 95 -47.27 -0.89 -9.51
CA ASP A 95 -48.51 -0.26 -9.02
C ASP A 95 -49.62 -1.33 -8.81
N PRO A 96 -49.86 -1.74 -7.55
CA PRO A 96 -50.93 -2.69 -7.24
C PRO A 96 -52.34 -2.09 -7.29
N GLY A 97 -52.50 -0.76 -7.32
CA GLY A 97 -53.79 -0.07 -7.29
C GLY A 97 -54.53 0.00 -8.63
N ASN A 98 -53.80 -0.04 -9.75
CA ASN A 98 -54.36 0.00 -11.11
C ASN A 98 -53.94 -1.18 -12.02
N GLY A 99 -53.19 -2.17 -11.49
CA GLY A 99 -52.74 -3.33 -12.27
C GLY A 99 -51.75 -2.99 -13.38
N ARG A 100 -51.02 -1.87 -13.25
CA ARG A 100 -49.96 -1.46 -14.19
C ARG A 100 -48.61 -1.66 -13.52
N ASP A 101 -48.06 -2.87 -13.64
CA ASP A 101 -46.63 -3.06 -13.46
C ASP A 101 -45.93 -2.59 -14.75
N ASN A 102 -45.00 -1.64 -14.67
CA ASN A 102 -44.19 -1.27 -15.83
C ASN A 102 -43.07 -2.31 -16.04
N SER A 103 -43.45 -3.59 -16.11
CA SER A 103 -42.54 -4.72 -16.31
C SER A 103 -41.84 -4.69 -17.66
N ALA A 104 -42.28 -3.82 -18.58
CA ALA A 104 -41.56 -3.55 -19.82
C ALA A 104 -40.18 -2.92 -19.55
N LEU A 105 -40.02 -2.20 -18.43
CA LEU A 105 -38.80 -1.48 -18.09
C LEU A 105 -38.02 -2.07 -16.90
N GLY A 106 -38.47 -3.16 -16.26
CA GLY A 106 -37.79 -3.68 -15.07
C GLY A 106 -37.71 -5.18 -14.90
N ILE A 107 -37.01 -5.60 -13.85
CA ILE A 107 -36.83 -6.99 -13.42
C ILE A 107 -37.13 -7.11 -11.92
N TYR A 108 -37.85 -8.15 -11.52
CA TYR A 108 -38.13 -8.42 -10.11
C TYR A 108 -36.91 -9.02 -9.41
N ILE A 109 -36.66 -8.56 -8.19
CA ILE A 109 -35.64 -9.11 -7.30
C ILE A 109 -36.26 -10.18 -6.39
N GLY A 110 -35.56 -11.29 -6.24
CA GLY A 110 -35.93 -12.40 -5.37
C GLY A 110 -35.54 -12.17 -3.91
N THR A 111 -36.13 -12.95 -3.00
CA THR A 111 -35.77 -12.92 -1.56
C THR A 111 -34.31 -13.33 -1.28
N ASP A 112 -33.62 -13.90 -2.26
CA ASP A 112 -32.20 -14.28 -2.22
C ASP A 112 -31.28 -13.27 -2.93
N ALA A 113 -31.76 -12.04 -3.16
CA ALA A 113 -31.03 -10.93 -3.78
C ALA A 113 -30.58 -11.17 -5.24
N TYR A 114 -31.19 -12.13 -5.94
CA TYR A 114 -30.97 -12.39 -7.36
C TYR A 114 -32.19 -12.03 -8.22
N PRO A 115 -31.99 -11.67 -9.50
CA PRO A 115 -33.09 -11.48 -10.45
C PRO A 115 -33.94 -12.76 -10.60
N ILE A 116 -35.26 -12.64 -10.66
CA ILE A 116 -36.14 -13.82 -10.83
C ILE A 116 -36.21 -14.29 -12.28
N ALA A 117 -36.07 -13.37 -13.23
CA ALA A 117 -36.05 -13.65 -14.66
C ALA A 117 -35.34 -12.53 -15.41
N MET A 118 -34.88 -12.80 -16.63
CA MET A 118 -34.43 -11.74 -17.53
C MET A 118 -35.60 -10.95 -18.11
N ASN A 119 -35.37 -9.67 -18.43
CA ASN A 119 -36.29 -8.89 -19.24
C ASN A 119 -35.84 -8.88 -20.71
N PRO A 120 -36.56 -9.53 -21.65
CA PRO A 120 -36.17 -9.55 -23.06
C PRO A 120 -36.28 -8.18 -23.75
N GLY A 121 -37.01 -7.22 -23.16
CA GLY A 121 -37.14 -5.85 -23.66
C GLY A 121 -35.99 -4.92 -23.26
N ILE A 122 -35.11 -5.35 -22.34
CA ILE A 122 -33.96 -4.57 -21.88
C ILE A 122 -32.71 -5.43 -21.94
N PRO A 123 -31.75 -5.13 -22.84
CA PRO A 123 -30.47 -5.82 -22.87
C PRO A 123 -29.74 -5.63 -21.54
N SER A 124 -29.66 -6.69 -20.72
CA SER A 124 -28.83 -6.70 -19.52
C SER A 124 -27.37 -6.47 -19.91
N GLN A 125 -26.69 -5.65 -19.11
CA GLN A 125 -25.27 -5.38 -19.25
C GLN A 125 -24.44 -6.31 -18.35
N LEU A 126 -25.05 -7.32 -17.73
CA LEU A 126 -24.32 -8.35 -17.00
C LEU A 126 -23.69 -9.36 -17.96
N PRO A 127 -22.52 -9.94 -17.63
CA PRO A 127 -21.99 -11.11 -18.34
C PRO A 127 -23.02 -12.24 -18.50
N THR A 128 -22.98 -12.94 -19.63
CA THR A 128 -24.00 -13.96 -19.99
C THR A 128 -24.23 -15.02 -18.89
N TYR A 129 -23.18 -15.45 -18.19
CA TYR A 129 -23.31 -16.45 -17.14
C TYR A 129 -23.97 -15.91 -15.84
N LEU A 130 -23.82 -14.60 -15.55
CA LEU A 130 -24.51 -13.93 -14.44
C LEU A 130 -25.96 -13.65 -14.79
N GLN A 131 -26.21 -13.33 -16.05
CA GLN A 131 -27.53 -13.23 -16.65
C GLN A 131 -28.38 -14.51 -16.37
N THR A 132 -27.75 -15.68 -16.35
CA THR A 132 -28.41 -16.96 -16.02
C THR A 132 -28.45 -17.32 -14.53
N LYS A 133 -27.78 -16.54 -13.66
CA LYS A 133 -27.84 -16.71 -12.20
C LYS A 133 -29.13 -16.07 -11.67
N LEU A 134 -30.22 -16.83 -11.76
CA LEU A 134 -31.55 -16.40 -11.31
C LEU A 134 -31.82 -16.86 -9.86
N SER A 135 -32.79 -16.19 -9.23
CA SER A 135 -33.29 -16.55 -7.90
C SER A 135 -33.66 -18.04 -7.81
N ALA A 136 -33.09 -18.73 -6.83
CA ALA A 136 -33.35 -20.15 -6.59
C ALA A 136 -34.72 -20.37 -5.94
N THR A 137 -35.22 -19.38 -5.19
CA THR A 137 -36.55 -19.46 -4.56
C THR A 137 -37.67 -19.16 -5.55
N GLY A 138 -37.38 -18.31 -6.56
CA GLY A 138 -38.38 -17.74 -7.47
C GLY A 138 -39.41 -16.84 -6.76
N GLN A 139 -39.22 -16.56 -5.48
CA GLN A 139 -40.12 -15.76 -4.66
C GLN A 139 -39.71 -14.29 -4.76
N LYS A 140 -40.67 -13.42 -5.13
CA LYS A 140 -40.47 -11.97 -5.16
C LYS A 140 -40.16 -11.44 -3.78
N ALA A 141 -39.15 -10.59 -3.67
CA ALA A 141 -38.98 -9.73 -2.51
C ALA A 141 -40.10 -8.70 -2.49
N PHE A 142 -40.73 -8.52 -1.33
CA PHE A 142 -41.71 -7.46 -1.08
C PHE A 142 -41.17 -6.53 -0.02
N TYR A 143 -41.10 -5.23 -0.31
CA TYR A 143 -40.68 -4.19 0.64
C TYR A 143 -41.88 -3.32 0.98
N GLY A 144 -41.99 -2.88 2.24
CA GLY A 144 -43.20 -2.20 2.70
C GLY A 144 -43.11 -1.63 4.10
N GLU A 145 -44.24 -1.12 4.58
CA GLU A 145 -44.43 -0.59 5.93
C GLU A 145 -45.30 -1.53 6.77
N PHE A 146 -44.90 -1.69 8.03
CA PHE A 146 -45.47 -2.63 8.98
C PHE A 146 -45.66 -1.97 10.35
N ASP A 147 -46.72 -2.38 11.05
CA ASP A 147 -46.96 -2.02 12.44
C ASP A 147 -46.43 -3.12 13.37
N CYS A 148 -45.38 -2.77 14.11
CA CYS A 148 -44.64 -3.66 15.00
C CYS A 148 -44.91 -3.27 16.47
N GLY A 149 -46.15 -3.43 16.92
CA GLY A 149 -46.54 -3.11 18.30
C GLY A 149 -46.72 -1.61 18.56
N GLY A 150 -47.33 -0.89 17.61
CA GLY A 150 -47.60 0.55 17.68
C GLY A 150 -46.46 1.42 17.15
N LYS A 151 -45.40 0.80 16.61
CA LYS A 151 -44.28 1.46 15.92
C LYS A 151 -44.34 1.12 14.45
N LYS A 152 -44.25 2.14 13.60
CA LYS A 152 -44.15 1.96 12.15
C LYS A 152 -42.72 1.63 11.78
N GLN A 153 -42.52 0.52 11.07
CA GLN A 153 -41.23 0.08 10.56
C GLN A 153 -41.33 -0.19 9.06
N ARG A 154 -40.26 0.05 8.32
CA ARG A 154 -40.15 -0.34 6.91
C ARG A 154 -39.16 -1.49 6.76
N GLY A 155 -39.41 -2.41 5.84
CA GLY A 155 -38.54 -3.57 5.65
C GLY A 155 -39.11 -4.59 4.68
N TYR A 156 -38.43 -5.72 4.55
CA TYR A 156 -38.90 -6.82 3.74
C TYR A 156 -39.96 -7.66 4.45
N GLU A 157 -41.02 -8.03 3.73
CA GLU A 157 -42.14 -8.82 4.27
C GLU A 157 -41.70 -10.17 4.85
N HIS A 158 -40.68 -10.79 4.26
CA HIS A 158 -40.15 -12.07 4.72
C HIS A 158 -39.30 -11.96 6.00
N GLU A 159 -38.84 -10.75 6.34
CA GLU A 159 -38.08 -10.47 7.56
C GLU A 159 -39.01 -9.95 8.69
N MET A 160 -40.11 -9.28 8.34
CA MET A 160 -41.08 -8.66 9.28
C MET A 160 -42.14 -9.63 9.83
N THR A 161 -41.72 -10.80 10.31
CA THR A 161 -42.62 -11.92 10.69
C THR A 161 -43.54 -11.68 11.89
N SER A 162 -43.26 -10.70 12.75
CA SER A 162 -44.01 -10.41 13.98
C SER A 162 -44.87 -9.13 13.91
N CYS A 163 -44.96 -8.52 12.73
CA CYS A 163 -45.62 -7.22 12.52
C CYS A 163 -46.86 -7.35 11.63
N SER A 164 -47.86 -6.49 11.83
CA SER A 164 -49.01 -6.42 10.92
C SER A 164 -48.69 -5.51 9.74
N LYS A 165 -48.82 -6.03 8.52
CA LYS A 165 -48.57 -5.28 7.28
C LYS A 165 -49.56 -4.14 7.08
N ASP A 166 -49.06 -2.92 6.86
CA ASP A 166 -49.85 -1.78 6.39
C ASP A 166 -49.91 -1.77 4.85
N TRP A 167 -48.74 -1.79 4.20
CA TRP A 167 -48.60 -1.95 2.76
C TRP A 167 -47.28 -2.63 2.41
N SER A 168 -47.21 -3.38 1.31
CA SER A 168 -45.96 -3.87 0.71
C SER A 168 -46.09 -3.97 -0.80
N LYS A 169 -44.98 -3.83 -1.52
CA LYS A 169 -44.90 -3.93 -2.98
C LYS A 169 -43.75 -4.83 -3.40
N PRO A 170 -43.86 -5.52 -4.54
CA PRO A 170 -42.74 -6.29 -5.05
C PRO A 170 -41.60 -5.35 -5.46
N VAL A 171 -40.37 -5.74 -5.16
CA VAL A 171 -39.17 -4.97 -5.52
C VAL A 171 -38.84 -5.19 -6.99
N LEU A 172 -38.71 -4.08 -7.73
CA LEU A 172 -38.52 -4.05 -9.17
C LEU A 172 -37.45 -3.01 -9.51
N VAL A 173 -36.42 -3.40 -10.27
CA VAL A 173 -35.31 -2.51 -10.66
C VAL A 173 -35.26 -2.29 -12.17
N THR A 174 -34.56 -1.25 -12.62
CA THR A 174 -34.37 -0.84 -14.03
C THR A 174 -32.94 -1.13 -14.51
N PRO A 175 -32.61 -2.37 -14.91
CA PRO A 175 -31.24 -2.72 -15.29
C PRO A 175 -30.80 -2.06 -16.61
N GLY A 176 -29.52 -2.16 -16.92
CA GLY A 176 -28.91 -1.78 -18.19
C GLY A 176 -28.76 -0.27 -18.39
N MET A 177 -28.75 0.51 -17.31
CA MET A 177 -28.46 1.95 -17.36
C MET A 177 -26.99 2.25 -17.63
N VAL A 178 -26.09 1.35 -17.22
CA VAL A 178 -24.62 1.49 -17.32
C VAL A 178 -24.02 0.37 -18.15
N ASN A 179 -22.90 0.64 -18.83
CA ASN A 179 -22.19 -0.37 -19.61
C ASN A 179 -21.62 -1.48 -18.71
N GLN A 180 -21.42 -2.67 -19.31
CA GLN A 180 -20.87 -3.83 -18.62
C GLN A 180 -19.46 -3.59 -18.04
N TYR A 181 -18.66 -2.75 -18.68
CA TYR A 181 -17.25 -2.55 -18.36
C TYR A 181 -16.98 -1.14 -17.87
N LEU A 182 -16.19 -1.07 -16.80
CA LEU A 182 -15.52 0.16 -16.42
C LEU A 182 -14.45 0.50 -17.46
N THR A 183 -14.31 1.79 -17.73
CA THR A 183 -13.22 2.31 -18.55
C THR A 183 -12.13 2.82 -17.61
N PHE A 184 -11.00 2.14 -17.63
CA PHE A 184 -9.79 2.58 -16.93
C PHE A 184 -8.97 3.47 -17.86
N LYS A 185 -8.27 4.46 -17.28
CA LYS A 185 -7.41 5.41 -18.01
C LYS A 185 -5.95 5.01 -17.81
N PRO A 186 -5.31 4.27 -18.73
CA PRO A 186 -3.97 3.73 -18.53
C PRO A 186 -2.90 4.80 -18.36
N GLU A 187 -3.14 6.02 -18.85
CA GLU A 187 -2.26 7.17 -18.64
C GLU A 187 -2.09 7.58 -17.17
N LEU A 188 -3.02 7.16 -16.31
CA LEU A 188 -2.93 7.37 -14.85
C LEU A 188 -2.06 6.31 -14.17
N GLY A 189 -1.54 5.33 -14.91
CA GLY A 189 -0.85 4.18 -14.32
C GLY A 189 -1.78 3.48 -13.34
N ASP A 190 -1.26 3.10 -12.19
CA ASP A 190 -2.05 2.37 -11.20
C ASP A 190 -3.14 3.21 -10.49
N ASP A 191 -3.11 4.55 -10.59
CA ASP A 191 -4.19 5.40 -10.11
C ASP A 191 -5.51 5.13 -10.86
N MET A 192 -5.43 4.45 -12.02
CA MET A 192 -6.60 4.02 -12.79
C MET A 192 -7.63 3.26 -11.95
N MET A 193 -7.20 2.56 -10.89
CA MET A 193 -8.09 1.77 -10.04
C MET A 193 -9.00 2.61 -9.15
N TYR A 194 -8.59 3.83 -8.78
CA TYR A 194 -9.36 4.67 -7.85
C TYR A 194 -10.35 5.59 -8.57
N GLU A 195 -10.17 5.79 -9.88
CA GLU A 195 -11.01 6.69 -10.68
C GLU A 195 -11.44 6.07 -12.02
N PRO A 196 -12.00 4.84 -12.02
CA PRO A 196 -12.55 4.27 -13.25
C PRO A 196 -13.77 5.08 -13.71
N VAL A 197 -13.97 5.13 -15.02
CA VAL A 197 -15.14 5.78 -15.62
C VAL A 197 -16.23 4.75 -15.83
N ILE A 198 -17.34 4.94 -15.12
CA ILE A 198 -18.61 4.28 -15.45
C ILE A 198 -19.27 5.03 -16.60
N SER A 199 -19.83 4.32 -17.58
CA SER A 199 -20.42 4.94 -18.77
C SER A 199 -21.89 4.56 -18.90
N ARG A 200 -22.72 5.54 -19.28
CA ARG A 200 -24.14 5.30 -19.56
C ARG A 200 -24.31 4.36 -20.76
N ALA A 201 -25.06 3.28 -20.58
CA ALA A 201 -25.48 2.39 -21.67
C ALA A 201 -26.73 2.90 -22.38
N ARG A 202 -27.69 3.44 -21.63
CA ARG A 202 -28.94 4.01 -22.17
C ARG A 202 -29.49 5.15 -21.32
N MET A 203 -30.29 5.99 -21.95
CA MET A 203 -31.08 7.00 -21.26
C MET A 203 -32.33 6.32 -20.66
N ALA A 204 -32.42 6.30 -19.34
CA ALA A 204 -33.54 5.77 -18.56
C ALA A 204 -33.47 6.36 -17.15
N CYS A 205 -34.60 6.50 -16.47
CA CYS A 205 -34.65 7.03 -15.11
C CYS A 205 -33.86 8.34 -14.96
N ASP A 206 -34.16 9.34 -15.78
CA ASP A 206 -33.61 10.69 -15.59
C ASP A 206 -32.09 10.78 -15.41
N ASN A 207 -31.33 9.96 -16.15
CA ASN A 207 -29.86 10.00 -16.18
C ASN A 207 -29.31 10.84 -17.35
N GLN A 208 -29.92 12.01 -17.61
CA GLN A 208 -29.55 12.86 -18.74
C GLN A 208 -28.09 13.30 -18.65
N TYR A 209 -27.72 13.73 -17.44
CA TYR A 209 -26.46 14.34 -17.07
C TYR A 209 -25.59 13.33 -16.31
N PHE A 210 -25.66 12.05 -16.70
CA PHE A 210 -24.94 10.96 -16.06
C PHE A 210 -23.43 11.22 -15.90
N ASP A 211 -22.79 11.93 -16.84
CA ASP A 211 -21.37 12.32 -16.70
C ASP A 211 -21.09 13.16 -15.43
N GLN A 212 -22.07 13.92 -14.94
CA GLN A 212 -21.97 14.70 -13.71
C GLN A 212 -21.96 13.84 -12.45
N TRP A 213 -22.37 12.58 -12.54
CA TRP A 213 -22.43 11.66 -11.42
C TRP A 213 -21.03 11.21 -10.96
N TYR A 214 -20.01 11.34 -11.82
CA TYR A 214 -18.65 10.86 -11.54
C TYR A 214 -17.53 11.82 -11.97
N ALA A 215 -17.85 13.03 -12.44
CA ALA A 215 -16.87 14.03 -12.82
C ALA A 215 -17.06 15.37 -12.09
N ASP A 216 -15.96 16.11 -11.94
CA ASP A 216 -15.93 17.42 -11.27
C ASP A 216 -16.13 18.54 -12.32
N TYR A 217 -16.99 19.54 -12.05
CA TYR A 217 -17.38 20.59 -13.02
C TYR A 217 -17.22 22.00 -12.47
N ASP A 218 -16.56 22.92 -13.16
CA ASP A 218 -16.52 24.35 -12.77
C ASP A 218 -17.87 25.07 -12.98
N ALA A 219 -17.99 26.30 -12.47
CA ALA A 219 -19.22 27.12 -12.58
C ALA A 219 -19.58 27.51 -14.03
N ALA A 220 -18.71 27.26 -15.01
CA ALA A 220 -18.92 27.48 -16.43
C ALA A 220 -19.19 26.16 -17.19
N GLY A 221 -19.25 25.02 -16.50
CA GLY A 221 -19.48 23.69 -17.08
C GLY A 221 -18.24 23.02 -17.68
N ASN A 222 -17.02 23.53 -17.44
CA ASN A 222 -15.78 22.89 -17.86
C ASN A 222 -15.21 22.02 -16.74
N SER A 223 -14.63 20.86 -17.07
CA SER A 223 -13.93 20.06 -16.06
C SER A 223 -12.55 20.66 -15.76
N LEU A 224 -12.38 21.33 -14.61
CA LEU A 224 -11.24 21.23 -13.66
C LEU A 224 -11.06 22.45 -12.71
N GLN A 225 -10.62 22.10 -11.50
CA GLN A 225 -9.81 22.80 -10.48
C GLN A 225 -10.30 23.98 -9.63
N GLN A 226 -11.52 24.51 -9.78
CA GLN A 226 -12.17 25.29 -8.71
C GLN A 226 -13.67 25.40 -8.99
N SER A 227 -14.42 24.47 -8.40
CA SER A 227 -15.84 24.29 -8.66
C SER A 227 -16.67 24.54 -7.40
N ASN A 228 -17.87 25.11 -7.60
CA ASN A 228 -18.94 25.22 -6.60
C ASN A 228 -20.13 24.28 -6.94
N ILE A 229 -19.94 23.28 -7.80
CA ILE A 229 -20.99 22.36 -8.31
C ILE A 229 -20.42 20.92 -8.36
N ASN A 230 -21.07 19.99 -7.63
CA ASN A 230 -20.71 18.57 -7.57
C ASN A 230 -19.25 18.31 -7.15
N THR A 231 -18.74 19.12 -6.22
CA THR A 231 -17.39 18.98 -5.67
C THR A 231 -17.23 17.59 -5.04
N ARG A 232 -16.12 16.92 -5.32
CA ARG A 232 -15.81 15.61 -4.74
C ARG A 232 -15.26 15.74 -3.32
N MET A 233 -15.57 14.73 -2.51
CA MET A 233 -14.98 14.48 -1.21
C MET A 233 -14.38 13.07 -1.21
N ASN A 234 -13.09 12.97 -0.94
CA ASN A 234 -12.39 11.69 -0.81
C ASN A 234 -12.31 11.34 0.68
N THR A 235 -12.79 10.16 1.06
CA THR A 235 -12.81 9.70 2.47
C THR A 235 -12.95 8.18 2.53
N VAL A 236 -13.11 7.62 3.73
CA VAL A 236 -13.33 6.20 3.96
C VAL A 236 -14.75 5.92 4.42
N LEU A 237 -15.31 4.81 3.94
CA LEU A 237 -16.51 4.19 4.50
C LEU A 237 -16.07 3.06 5.42
N GLN A 238 -16.38 3.18 6.71
CA GLN A 238 -16.01 2.18 7.71
C GLN A 238 -17.16 1.20 7.91
N LEU A 239 -16.86 -0.09 7.80
CA LEU A 239 -17.80 -1.17 8.05
C LEU A 239 -17.39 -1.87 9.36
N PRO A 240 -18.18 -1.76 10.42
CA PRO A 240 -17.87 -2.38 11.70
C PRO A 240 -18.06 -3.90 11.65
N LEU A 241 -17.23 -4.62 12.40
CA LEU A 241 -17.42 -6.06 12.62
C LEU A 241 -18.76 -6.33 13.32
N VAL A 242 -19.57 -7.21 12.75
CA VAL A 242 -20.82 -7.67 13.33
C VAL A 242 -20.53 -8.48 14.59
N ALA A 243 -21.15 -8.09 15.70
CA ALA A 243 -20.92 -8.70 17.01
C ALA A 243 -21.14 -10.23 16.98
N GLY A 244 -20.16 -10.98 17.50
CA GLY A 244 -20.21 -12.44 17.53
C GLY A 244 -19.78 -13.14 16.23
N THR A 245 -19.40 -12.38 15.21
CA THR A 245 -18.77 -12.90 13.98
C THR A 245 -17.25 -12.68 14.00
N LYS A 246 -16.53 -13.28 13.04
CA LYS A 246 -15.07 -13.13 12.93
C LYS A 246 -14.62 -12.31 11.73
N ASN A 247 -15.45 -12.21 10.70
CA ASN A 247 -15.09 -11.64 9.41
C ASN A 247 -16.33 -11.10 8.68
N THR A 248 -17.39 -10.75 9.41
CA THR A 248 -18.60 -10.18 8.82
C THR A 248 -18.66 -8.72 9.19
N PHE A 249 -18.60 -7.84 8.21
CA PHE A 249 -18.62 -6.39 8.38
C PHE A 249 -19.90 -5.83 7.79
N GLU A 250 -20.59 -4.96 8.53
CA GLU A 250 -21.90 -4.46 8.12
C GLU A 250 -22.14 -3.02 8.56
N ILE A 251 -22.57 -2.19 7.62
CA ILE A 251 -23.33 -0.97 7.93
C ILE A 251 -24.77 -1.20 7.53
N ASP A 252 -25.70 -0.69 8.33
CA ASP A 252 -27.13 -0.73 8.05
C ASP A 252 -27.73 0.61 8.45
N TYR A 253 -27.92 1.48 7.47
CA TYR A 253 -28.61 2.76 7.62
C TYR A 253 -29.91 2.68 6.84
N ASN A 254 -31.03 2.83 7.52
CA ASN A 254 -32.34 2.74 6.92
C ASN A 254 -33.34 3.60 7.68
N TRP A 255 -34.58 3.63 7.17
CA TRP A 255 -35.68 4.38 7.79
C TRP A 255 -35.84 4.13 9.29
N ASN A 256 -35.64 2.90 9.76
CA ASN A 256 -35.93 2.51 11.14
C ASN A 256 -34.87 3.01 12.14
N ASN A 257 -33.69 3.41 11.68
CA ASN A 257 -32.59 3.91 12.51
C ASN A 257 -32.13 5.32 12.14
N GLY A 258 -32.90 6.03 11.31
CA GLY A 258 -32.69 7.45 11.00
C GLY A 258 -31.88 7.73 9.75
N GLY A 259 -31.51 6.71 8.97
CA GLY A 259 -30.96 6.84 7.61
C GLY A 259 -29.68 7.68 7.50
N TYR A 260 -28.84 7.67 8.53
CA TYR A 260 -27.68 8.56 8.64
C TYR A 260 -26.62 8.24 7.57
N PHE A 261 -26.16 9.26 6.84
CA PHE A 261 -25.06 9.13 5.89
C PHE A 261 -23.86 10.01 6.29
N PRO A 262 -22.60 9.65 5.95
CA PRO A 262 -21.41 10.46 6.24
C PRO A 262 -21.40 11.91 5.72
N LEU A 263 -22.39 12.34 4.92
CA LEU A 263 -22.55 13.74 4.48
C LEU A 263 -23.64 14.50 5.24
N ASP A 264 -24.30 13.88 6.22
CA ASP A 264 -25.35 14.54 6.97
C ASP A 264 -24.80 15.64 7.88
N VAL A 265 -25.56 16.73 7.98
CA VAL A 265 -25.24 17.88 8.85
C VAL A 265 -25.81 17.72 10.28
N VAL A 266 -26.45 16.59 10.56
CA VAL A 266 -27.08 16.27 11.84
C VAL A 266 -26.69 14.85 12.27
N ASP A 267 -26.04 14.71 13.43
CA ASP A 267 -25.62 13.41 13.96
C ASP A 267 -26.81 12.53 14.42
N ALA A 268 -26.53 11.29 14.82
CA ALA A 268 -27.55 10.38 15.36
C ALA A 268 -28.18 10.84 16.70
N ASN A 269 -27.57 11.82 17.38
CA ASN A 269 -28.11 12.45 18.58
C ASN A 269 -28.95 13.69 18.26
N ASN A 270 -29.14 14.02 16.98
CA ASN A 270 -29.83 15.20 16.45
C ASN A 270 -29.14 16.53 16.72
N ASN A 271 -27.83 16.50 16.97
CA ASN A 271 -27.02 17.71 17.09
C ASN A 271 -26.58 18.18 15.70
N TRP A 272 -26.57 19.49 15.51
CA TRP A 272 -25.94 20.09 14.35
C TRP A 272 -24.43 19.85 14.39
N VAL A 273 -23.92 19.23 13.34
CA VAL A 273 -22.48 19.02 13.13
C VAL A 273 -21.97 20.25 12.36
N ALA A 274 -21.64 21.32 13.09
CA ALA A 274 -21.21 22.59 12.49
C ALA A 274 -19.82 22.51 11.83
N GLN A 275 -19.08 21.44 12.09
CA GLN A 275 -17.79 21.10 11.50
C GLN A 275 -17.68 19.58 11.54
N PHE A 276 -17.38 18.95 10.41
CA PHE A 276 -16.87 17.57 10.45
C PHE A 276 -15.56 17.58 11.26
N THR A 277 -15.61 17.08 12.49
CA THR A 277 -14.45 16.82 13.33
C THR A 277 -13.76 15.56 12.81
N GLY A 278 -12.99 15.70 11.73
CA GLY A 278 -12.31 14.58 11.09
C GLY A 278 -11.21 14.93 10.08
N GLY A 279 -10.79 16.20 10.00
CA GLY A 279 -9.72 16.61 9.10
C GLY A 279 -10.12 17.70 8.11
N GLN A 280 -9.72 18.93 8.45
CA GLN A 280 -9.33 20.01 7.54
C GLN A 280 -9.98 20.08 6.14
N CYS A 281 -11.22 20.53 6.10
CA CYS A 281 -11.52 21.66 5.23
C CYS A 281 -10.95 22.93 5.86
N ALA A 282 -9.65 23.16 5.71
CA ALA A 282 -9.04 24.43 6.09
C ALA A 282 -9.61 25.54 5.18
N PHE A 283 -10.07 26.63 5.81
CA PHE A 283 -10.80 27.76 5.23
C PHE A 283 -9.99 28.59 4.21
N SER A 284 -9.55 27.99 3.11
CA SER A 284 -9.18 28.70 1.89
C SER A 284 -9.59 27.86 0.69
N THR A 285 -10.61 28.33 -0.04
CA THR A 285 -11.23 27.75 -1.26
C THR A 285 -12.11 26.50 -1.04
N PRO A 286 -13.22 26.36 -1.82
CA PRO A 286 -14.54 26.08 -1.27
C PRO A 286 -14.75 24.60 -0.99
N CYS A 287 -14.75 24.23 0.29
CA CYS A 287 -15.44 23.03 0.72
C CYS A 287 -16.94 23.29 0.72
N GLN A 288 -17.69 22.45 0.01
CA GLN A 288 -19.14 22.27 0.15
C GLN A 288 -19.51 22.28 1.63
N PHE A 289 -20.45 23.15 2.01
CA PHE A 289 -21.45 23.02 3.09
C PHE A 289 -22.18 24.38 3.19
N GLY A 290 -22.93 24.68 2.12
CA GLY A 290 -24.15 25.48 2.20
C GLY A 290 -25.36 24.53 2.08
N PRO A 291 -26.62 25.02 2.01
CA PRO A 291 -27.82 24.18 1.88
C PRO A 291 -27.97 23.53 0.49
N GLN A 292 -26.87 23.03 -0.09
CA GLN A 292 -26.92 22.14 -1.24
C GLN A 292 -27.31 20.74 -0.72
N SER A 293 -28.10 20.02 -1.52
CA SER A 293 -28.78 18.73 -1.31
C SER A 293 -29.67 18.46 -0.09
N LEU A 294 -29.59 19.24 0.99
CA LEU A 294 -30.39 18.96 2.19
C LEU A 294 -31.88 19.00 1.86
N SER A 295 -32.56 17.92 2.17
CA SER A 295 -34.01 17.81 2.06
C SER A 295 -34.62 17.32 3.36
N ILE A 296 -35.95 17.41 3.43
CA ILE A 296 -36.72 16.81 4.50
C ILE A 296 -37.39 15.57 3.93
N PHE A 297 -37.13 14.43 4.57
CA PHE A 297 -37.96 13.26 4.28
C PHE A 297 -39.32 13.45 4.93
N CYS A 298 -40.30 13.69 4.09
CA CYS A 298 -41.70 13.56 4.42
C CYS A 298 -42.30 12.40 3.61
N PRO A 299 -42.36 11.19 4.22
CA PRO A 299 -43.10 10.05 3.66
C PRO A 299 -44.48 10.45 3.10
N PRO A 300 -44.99 9.78 2.06
CA PRO A 300 -45.24 10.44 0.79
C PRO A 300 -46.36 11.48 0.81
N TYR A 301 -46.01 12.58 0.14
CA TYR A 301 -46.75 13.80 -0.07
C TYR A 301 -48.15 13.54 -0.66
N GLN A 302 -49.16 13.63 0.23
CA GLN A 302 -50.57 13.22 0.07
C GLN A 302 -50.80 11.83 -0.54
N TYR A 303 -50.23 10.80 0.07
CA TYR A 303 -51.04 9.62 0.33
C TYR A 303 -52.28 10.01 1.16
N LEU A 304 -53.30 9.15 1.18
CA LEU A 304 -54.56 9.25 1.94
C LEU A 304 -54.46 9.63 3.45
N TRP A 305 -53.25 9.92 3.97
CA TRP A 305 -52.87 9.93 5.38
C TRP A 305 -51.86 11.02 5.78
N ALA A 306 -51.60 12.06 4.96
CA ALA A 306 -50.65 13.13 5.31
C ALA A 306 -50.93 13.83 6.67
N GLY A 307 -52.19 13.86 7.11
CA GLY A 307 -52.58 14.40 8.43
C GLY A 307 -52.34 13.45 9.62
N SER A 308 -52.11 12.16 9.37
CA SER A 308 -51.86 11.12 10.39
C SER A 308 -50.45 10.54 10.33
N GLN A 309 -49.60 11.10 9.48
CA GLN A 309 -48.24 10.65 9.25
C GLN A 309 -47.40 10.77 10.52
N LYS A 310 -46.67 9.70 10.83
CA LYS A 310 -45.73 9.64 11.95
C LYS A 310 -44.36 9.20 11.46
N ASP A 311 -43.31 9.70 12.11
CA ASP A 311 -41.96 9.19 11.94
C ASP A 311 -41.75 7.83 12.65
N TYR A 312 -40.55 7.25 12.53
CA TYR A 312 -40.17 5.97 13.15
C TYR A 312 -40.28 5.97 14.70
N MET A 313 -40.35 7.15 15.33
CA MET A 313 -40.58 7.30 16.77
C MET A 313 -42.06 7.49 17.13
N GLY A 314 -42.95 7.53 16.14
CA GLY A 314 -44.38 7.76 16.32
C GLY A 314 -44.78 9.23 16.45
N THR A 315 -43.89 10.18 16.14
CA THR A 315 -44.15 11.63 16.20
C THR A 315 -44.78 12.11 14.91
N SER A 316 -45.80 12.97 14.98
CA SER A 316 -46.42 13.52 13.77
C SER A 316 -45.45 14.40 12.98
N THR A 317 -45.31 14.16 11.67
CA THR A 317 -44.48 14.97 10.76
C THR A 317 -45.29 15.95 9.91
N ALA A 318 -46.62 15.94 10.04
CA ALA A 318 -47.52 16.70 9.16
C ALA A 318 -47.20 18.21 9.07
N GLN A 319 -46.86 18.83 10.21
CA GLN A 319 -46.51 20.26 10.26
C GLN A 319 -45.18 20.54 9.53
N LEU A 320 -44.14 19.75 9.80
CA LEU A 320 -42.85 19.82 9.11
C LEU A 320 -43.03 19.75 7.59
N CYS A 321 -43.84 18.79 7.12
CA CYS A 321 -44.12 18.60 5.70
C CYS A 321 -44.91 19.76 5.08
N SER A 322 -45.84 20.34 5.83
CA SER A 322 -46.57 21.53 5.41
C SER A 322 -45.65 22.73 5.26
N ASP A 323 -44.77 22.97 6.24
CA ASP A 323 -43.82 24.09 6.23
C ASP A 323 -42.79 23.93 5.10
N TRP A 324 -42.27 22.72 4.89
CA TRP A 324 -41.35 22.44 3.80
C TRP A 324 -41.96 22.76 2.43
N LYS A 325 -43.20 22.30 2.18
CA LYS A 325 -43.93 22.63 0.94
C LYS A 325 -44.22 24.12 0.79
N ALA A 326 -44.61 24.80 1.87
CA ALA A 326 -44.90 26.22 1.85
C ALA A 326 -43.67 27.08 1.48
N ASN A 327 -42.47 26.58 1.78
CA ASN A 327 -41.20 27.23 1.44
C ASN A 327 -40.65 26.82 0.04
N GLY A 328 -41.47 26.21 -0.81
CA GLY A 328 -41.08 25.81 -2.17
C GLY A 328 -40.61 24.36 -2.32
N GLY A 329 -40.61 23.59 -1.22
CA GLY A 329 -40.38 22.15 -1.22
C GLY A 329 -39.06 21.73 -1.89
N PRO A 330 -39.05 20.61 -2.64
CA PRO A 330 -37.82 20.02 -3.17
C PRO A 330 -37.15 20.87 -4.27
N LYS A 331 -37.84 21.85 -4.85
CA LYS A 331 -37.31 22.72 -5.91
C LYS A 331 -36.62 23.98 -5.38
N THR A 332 -36.59 24.19 -4.05
CA THR A 332 -35.98 25.36 -3.43
C THR A 332 -34.90 24.92 -2.43
N PRO A 333 -33.60 25.21 -2.68
CA PRO A 333 -32.49 24.73 -1.83
C PRO A 333 -32.64 25.07 -0.34
N MET A 334 -33.25 26.21 0.00
CA MET A 334 -33.44 26.62 1.39
C MET A 334 -34.71 26.09 2.06
N ALA A 335 -35.62 25.43 1.33
CA ALA A 335 -36.91 25.03 1.89
C ALA A 335 -36.76 24.06 3.07
N ALA A 336 -35.82 23.11 2.96
CA ALA A 336 -35.57 22.10 3.97
C ALA A 336 -35.01 22.70 5.26
N SER A 337 -33.99 23.55 5.16
CA SER A 337 -33.37 24.18 6.33
C SER A 337 -34.34 25.12 7.06
N ILE A 338 -35.14 25.89 6.33
CA ILE A 338 -36.16 26.77 6.92
C ILE A 338 -37.22 25.95 7.67
N ALA A 339 -37.76 24.91 7.04
CA ALA A 339 -38.79 24.08 7.65
C ALA A 339 -38.26 23.26 8.84
N ALA A 340 -37.02 22.76 8.76
CA ALA A 340 -36.37 22.07 9.87
C ALA A 340 -36.19 23.01 11.07
N GLY A 341 -35.70 24.23 10.85
CA GLY A 341 -35.55 25.24 11.91
C GLY A 341 -36.86 25.61 12.59
N ALA A 342 -37.98 25.63 11.83
CA ALA A 342 -39.31 25.93 12.37
C ALA A 342 -39.92 24.80 13.22
N ASN A 343 -39.41 23.57 13.12
CA ASN A 343 -40.02 22.35 13.68
C ASN A 343 -39.17 21.65 14.76
N GLY A 344 -38.12 22.32 15.27
CA GLY A 344 -37.31 21.83 16.39
C GLY A 344 -36.71 20.43 16.16
N THR A 345 -36.80 19.55 17.15
CA THR A 345 -36.25 18.17 17.08
C THR A 345 -36.84 17.33 15.95
N VAL A 346 -38.10 17.55 15.57
CA VAL A 346 -38.71 16.87 14.42
C VAL A 346 -38.04 17.34 13.13
N GLY A 347 -37.76 18.64 13.02
CA GLY A 347 -36.99 19.20 11.91
C GLY A 347 -35.58 18.63 11.81
N SER A 348 -34.82 18.67 12.90
CA SER A 348 -33.44 18.15 12.92
C SER A 348 -33.36 16.66 12.57
N ARG A 349 -34.33 15.85 12.99
CA ARG A 349 -34.35 14.39 12.70
C ARG A 349 -34.51 14.04 11.23
N HIS A 350 -35.12 14.93 10.45
CA HIS A 350 -35.53 14.67 9.07
C HIS A 350 -34.73 15.46 8.04
N LEU A 351 -33.89 16.41 8.48
CA LEU A 351 -32.99 17.17 7.61
C LEU A 351 -31.77 16.31 7.28
N ARG A 352 -31.73 15.77 6.06
CA ARG A 352 -30.69 14.83 5.57
C ARG A 352 -30.27 15.17 4.16
N ASN A 353 -29.15 14.60 3.72
CA ASN A 353 -28.73 14.62 2.32
C ASN A 353 -29.31 13.41 1.56
N TYR A 354 -30.06 13.68 0.47
CA TYR A 354 -30.66 12.66 -0.43
C TYR A 354 -30.29 12.89 -1.90
N ASN A 355 -29.27 13.71 -2.17
CA ASN A 355 -28.91 14.07 -3.54
C ASN A 355 -27.40 13.96 -3.69
N PHE A 356 -26.89 12.74 -3.63
CA PHE A 356 -25.46 12.49 -3.69
C PHE A 356 -25.15 11.24 -4.51
N THR A 357 -23.90 11.14 -4.91
CA THR A 357 -23.32 9.91 -5.46
C THR A 357 -22.13 9.50 -4.61
N MET A 358 -21.92 8.21 -4.52
CA MET A 358 -20.75 7.61 -3.89
C MET A 358 -20.17 6.57 -4.84
N MET A 359 -18.91 6.78 -5.23
CA MET A 359 -18.11 5.71 -5.82
C MET A 359 -17.25 5.12 -4.72
N GLY A 360 -17.31 3.81 -4.55
CA GLY A 360 -16.44 3.09 -3.63
C GLY A 360 -15.49 2.14 -4.34
N TYR A 361 -14.34 1.94 -3.73
CA TYR A 361 -13.30 1.04 -4.17
C TYR A 361 -12.70 0.27 -2.99
N ALA A 362 -12.44 -1.01 -3.22
CA ALA A 362 -11.58 -1.80 -2.36
C ALA A 362 -10.79 -2.82 -3.18
N LYS A 363 -9.53 -3.02 -2.81
CA LYS A 363 -8.74 -4.15 -3.29
C LYS A 363 -8.81 -5.25 -2.24
N PHE A 364 -9.24 -6.44 -2.62
CA PHE A 364 -9.44 -7.55 -1.68
C PHE A 364 -8.69 -8.78 -2.13
N LYS A 365 -8.28 -9.61 -1.18
CA LYS A 365 -7.60 -10.86 -1.45
C LYS A 365 -8.61 -11.99 -1.40
N TYR A 366 -8.67 -12.79 -2.46
CA TYR A 366 -9.64 -13.86 -2.57
C TYR A 366 -9.23 -15.08 -1.74
N ASN A 367 -10.14 -15.56 -0.88
CA ASN A 367 -9.99 -16.79 -0.13
C ASN A 367 -10.85 -17.90 -0.75
N LYS A 368 -10.20 -18.83 -1.47
CA LYS A 368 -10.86 -19.86 -2.27
C LYS A 368 -11.70 -20.80 -1.39
N GLY A 369 -13.00 -20.82 -1.63
CA GLY A 369 -13.95 -21.60 -0.83
C GLY A 369 -14.33 -20.95 0.51
N GLY A 370 -13.89 -19.70 0.74
CA GLY A 370 -14.25 -18.89 1.90
C GLY A 370 -15.71 -18.42 1.88
N LYS A 371 -16.44 -18.62 0.76
CA LYS A 371 -17.83 -18.18 0.55
C LYS A 371 -18.00 -16.68 0.78
N GLU A 372 -17.00 -15.92 0.33
CA GLU A 372 -16.95 -14.48 0.51
C GLU A 372 -18.01 -13.80 -0.36
N VAL A 373 -18.69 -12.84 0.23
CA VAL A 373 -19.77 -12.08 -0.40
C VAL A 373 -19.62 -10.60 -0.12
N PHE A 374 -19.99 -9.79 -1.11
CA PHE A 374 -20.26 -8.38 -0.95
C PHE A 374 -21.71 -8.12 -1.37
N GLU A 375 -22.51 -7.68 -0.42
CA GLU A 375 -23.95 -7.50 -0.57
C GLU A 375 -24.30 -6.04 -0.30
N PHE A 376 -25.15 -5.49 -1.16
CA PHE A 376 -25.77 -4.20 -0.96
C PHE A 376 -27.27 -4.37 -0.81
N THR A 377 -27.89 -3.54 0.01
CA THR A 377 -29.34 -3.31 0.00
C THR A 377 -29.62 -1.83 0.14
N GLY A 378 -30.40 -1.28 -0.78
CA GLY A 378 -30.71 0.14 -0.73
C GLY A 378 -31.49 0.63 -1.94
N ASP A 379 -31.75 1.92 -1.94
CA ASP A 379 -32.40 2.73 -2.95
C ASP A 379 -31.60 4.04 -3.08
N ASP A 380 -31.31 4.61 -4.25
CA ASP A 380 -31.85 4.31 -5.57
C ASP A 380 -30.97 3.38 -6.39
N ASP A 381 -29.94 3.95 -7.03
CA ASP A 381 -29.16 3.25 -8.03
C ASP A 381 -27.95 2.61 -7.36
N MET A 382 -27.72 1.32 -7.61
CA MET A 382 -26.50 0.64 -7.21
C MET A 382 -25.94 -0.25 -8.31
N TRP A 383 -24.64 -0.11 -8.56
CA TRP A 383 -23.87 -0.99 -9.44
C TRP A 383 -22.64 -1.50 -8.70
N ILE A 384 -22.41 -2.83 -8.75
CA ILE A 384 -21.18 -3.44 -8.23
C ILE A 384 -20.42 -4.04 -9.40
N PHE A 385 -19.14 -3.72 -9.49
CA PHE A 385 -18.19 -4.27 -10.44
C PHE A 385 -17.10 -5.03 -9.69
N VAL A 386 -16.68 -6.16 -10.25
CA VAL A 386 -15.48 -6.87 -9.80
C VAL A 386 -14.53 -6.96 -10.98
N ASP A 387 -13.27 -6.63 -10.77
CA ASP A 387 -12.23 -6.59 -11.80
C ASP A 387 -12.63 -5.79 -13.05
N GLY A 388 -13.37 -4.69 -12.83
CA GLY A 388 -13.86 -3.80 -13.89
C GLY A 388 -15.10 -4.29 -14.65
N VAL A 389 -15.71 -5.40 -14.25
CA VAL A 389 -16.86 -6.01 -14.93
C VAL A 389 -18.09 -6.01 -14.03
N LEU A 390 -19.24 -5.59 -14.57
CA LEU A 390 -20.50 -5.46 -13.84
C LEU A 390 -20.99 -6.81 -13.32
N VAL A 391 -21.29 -6.88 -12.02
CA VAL A 391 -21.78 -8.07 -11.30
C VAL A 391 -23.20 -7.88 -10.78
N VAL A 392 -23.52 -6.69 -10.28
CA VAL A 392 -24.85 -6.34 -9.75
C VAL A 392 -25.34 -5.08 -10.45
N ASP A 393 -26.58 -5.11 -10.94
CA ASP A 393 -27.21 -4.02 -11.68
C ASP A 393 -28.60 -3.72 -11.08
N LEU A 394 -28.61 -2.82 -10.10
CA LEU A 394 -29.79 -2.26 -9.45
C LEU A 394 -29.96 -0.82 -9.93
N GLY A 395 -30.05 -0.63 -11.25
CA GLY A 395 -30.27 0.69 -11.83
C GLY A 395 -31.70 1.16 -11.64
N GLY A 396 -31.88 2.48 -11.63
CA GLY A 396 -33.17 3.14 -11.61
C GLY A 396 -33.69 3.44 -10.22
N THR A 397 -34.65 4.34 -10.14
CA THR A 397 -35.38 4.62 -8.90
C THR A 397 -36.27 3.45 -8.58
N HIS A 398 -36.04 2.85 -7.40
CA HIS A 398 -36.78 1.70 -6.90
C HIS A 398 -36.81 1.68 -5.36
N LEU A 399 -37.73 0.92 -4.75
CA LEU A 399 -37.71 0.56 -3.33
C LEU A 399 -36.42 -0.18 -3.00
N ALA A 400 -36.00 -0.15 -1.73
CA ALA A 400 -34.83 -0.89 -1.25
C ALA A 400 -34.71 -2.28 -1.89
N ALA A 401 -33.66 -2.44 -2.71
CA ALA A 401 -33.37 -3.66 -3.45
C ALA A 401 -32.04 -4.23 -3.01
N SER A 402 -31.99 -5.55 -2.87
CA SER A 402 -30.78 -6.27 -2.50
C SER A 402 -30.08 -6.83 -3.73
N GLY A 403 -28.75 -6.78 -3.73
CA GLY A 403 -27.89 -7.36 -4.75
C GLY A 403 -26.64 -7.98 -4.13
N LYS A 404 -26.19 -9.09 -4.69
CA LYS A 404 -25.13 -9.92 -4.12
C LYS A 404 -24.05 -10.31 -5.14
N ALA A 405 -22.82 -9.90 -4.86
CA ALA A 405 -21.62 -10.44 -5.49
C ALA A 405 -21.08 -11.62 -4.66
N ASP A 406 -20.93 -12.78 -5.30
CA ASP A 406 -20.51 -14.05 -4.69
C ASP A 406 -19.18 -14.47 -5.33
N MET A 407 -18.10 -14.37 -4.56
CA MET A 407 -16.74 -14.48 -5.08
C MET A 407 -16.40 -15.88 -5.58
N ASP A 408 -16.92 -16.93 -4.94
CA ASP A 408 -16.74 -18.31 -5.40
C ASP A 408 -17.46 -18.54 -6.75
N TYR A 409 -18.64 -17.95 -6.93
CA TYR A 409 -19.33 -18.01 -8.21
C TYR A 409 -18.56 -17.26 -9.31
N LEU A 410 -18.08 -16.04 -9.04
CA LEU A 410 -17.28 -15.28 -10.01
C LEU A 410 -15.98 -16.00 -10.38
N SER A 411 -15.29 -16.55 -9.39
CA SER A 411 -14.08 -17.36 -9.54
C SER A 411 -14.30 -18.58 -10.44
N SER A 412 -15.43 -19.29 -10.28
CA SER A 412 -15.79 -20.46 -11.10
C SER A 412 -15.91 -20.18 -12.61
N TRP A 413 -16.08 -18.90 -12.97
CA TRP A 413 -16.17 -18.42 -14.35
C TRP A 413 -14.95 -17.61 -14.81
N SER A 414 -13.87 -17.58 -14.01
CA SER A 414 -12.69 -16.74 -14.25
C SER A 414 -13.08 -15.27 -14.53
N HIS A 415 -14.04 -14.74 -13.76
CA HIS A 415 -14.49 -13.35 -13.91
C HIS A 415 -13.30 -12.37 -13.90
N GLY A 416 -13.38 -11.29 -14.68
CA GLY A 416 -12.27 -10.35 -14.86
C GLY A 416 -11.19 -10.79 -15.87
N CYS A 417 -11.09 -12.08 -16.17
CA CYS A 417 -9.99 -12.67 -16.95
C CYS A 417 -10.37 -13.18 -18.34
N LEU A 418 -11.61 -12.95 -18.78
CA LEU A 418 -12.06 -13.34 -20.12
C LEU A 418 -11.57 -12.33 -21.17
N PRO A 419 -11.32 -12.77 -22.42
CA PRO A 419 -10.86 -11.86 -23.48
C PRO A 419 -11.75 -10.63 -23.66
N GLY A 420 -11.13 -9.45 -23.65
CA GLY A 420 -11.82 -8.17 -23.80
C GLY A 420 -12.39 -7.58 -22.50
N GLN A 421 -12.19 -8.23 -21.35
CA GLN A 421 -12.48 -7.64 -20.05
C GLN A 421 -11.36 -6.66 -19.63
N PRO A 422 -11.68 -5.61 -18.85
CA PRO A 422 -10.78 -4.47 -18.67
C PRO A 422 -9.44 -4.79 -18.00
N LEU A 423 -9.41 -5.75 -17.08
CA LEU A 423 -8.23 -6.12 -16.29
C LEU A 423 -7.72 -7.54 -16.61
N ALA A 424 -8.00 -8.03 -17.83
CA ALA A 424 -7.65 -9.40 -18.21
C ALA A 424 -6.15 -9.64 -18.44
N ASP A 425 -5.34 -8.59 -18.47
CA ASP A 425 -3.89 -8.63 -18.72
C ASP A 425 -3.05 -8.73 -17.42
N GLN A 426 -3.66 -8.51 -16.27
CA GLN A 426 -3.06 -8.59 -14.94
C GLN A 426 -2.81 -10.06 -14.51
N THR A 427 -1.81 -10.68 -15.12
CA THR A 427 -1.46 -12.11 -15.00
C THR A 427 -0.22 -12.37 -14.15
N GLY A 428 0.34 -11.35 -13.51
CA GLY A 428 1.48 -11.47 -12.60
C GLY A 428 1.13 -12.23 -11.32
N GLU A 429 2.14 -12.60 -10.54
CA GLU A 429 1.95 -13.36 -9.30
C GLU A 429 0.98 -12.64 -8.35
N ASN A 430 -0.03 -13.37 -7.88
CA ASN A 430 -1.11 -12.91 -7.00
C ASN A 430 -1.95 -11.73 -7.55
N GLN A 431 -1.92 -11.45 -8.85
CA GLN A 431 -2.86 -10.51 -9.49
C GLN A 431 -4.21 -11.20 -9.79
N ASN A 432 -5.24 -10.42 -10.14
CA ASN A 432 -6.61 -10.91 -10.34
C ASN A 432 -6.71 -12.05 -11.38
N CYS A 433 -5.83 -12.05 -12.39
CA CYS A 433 -5.76 -13.10 -13.41
C CYS A 433 -4.58 -14.06 -13.23
N ASP A 434 -3.97 -14.10 -12.04
CA ASP A 434 -3.22 -15.26 -11.57
C ASP A 434 -4.21 -16.39 -11.29
N ARG A 435 -4.37 -17.29 -12.25
CA ARG A 435 -5.34 -18.38 -12.20
C ARG A 435 -4.70 -19.66 -11.73
N ASP A 436 -5.45 -20.43 -10.93
CA ASP A 436 -5.05 -21.76 -10.51
C ASP A 436 -4.91 -22.66 -11.76
N PRO A 437 -3.71 -23.18 -12.08
CA PRO A 437 -3.51 -24.01 -13.26
C PRO A 437 -4.35 -25.29 -13.29
N ALA A 438 -4.85 -25.74 -12.14
CA ALA A 438 -5.62 -26.98 -12.01
C ALA A 438 -7.05 -26.86 -12.56
N ASP A 439 -7.71 -25.72 -12.37
CA ASP A 439 -9.12 -25.52 -12.72
C ASP A 439 -9.40 -24.22 -13.50
N GLY A 440 -8.41 -23.34 -13.65
CA GLY A 440 -8.53 -22.06 -14.34
C GLY A 440 -9.33 -21.01 -13.58
N GLN A 441 -9.70 -21.27 -12.33
CA GLN A 441 -10.39 -20.31 -11.46
C GLN A 441 -9.40 -19.32 -10.85
N TRP A 442 -9.88 -18.35 -10.10
CA TRP A 442 -9.00 -17.46 -9.33
C TRP A 442 -8.14 -18.29 -8.37
N LYS A 443 -6.85 -17.96 -8.30
CA LYS A 443 -5.92 -18.60 -7.37
C LYS A 443 -6.23 -18.16 -5.94
N ASN A 444 -6.09 -19.07 -4.98
CA ASN A 444 -6.21 -18.67 -3.57
C ASN A 444 -5.14 -17.61 -3.23
N GLY A 445 -5.55 -16.49 -2.65
CA GLY A 445 -4.65 -15.39 -2.31
C GLY A 445 -4.41 -14.37 -3.43
N SER A 446 -5.04 -14.50 -4.61
CA SER A 446 -4.98 -13.46 -5.64
C SER A 446 -5.73 -12.20 -5.22
N TRP A 447 -5.23 -11.04 -5.63
CA TRP A 447 -5.84 -9.73 -5.39
C TRP A 447 -6.84 -9.39 -6.48
N HIS A 448 -8.02 -8.94 -6.08
CA HIS A 448 -9.12 -8.53 -6.95
C HIS A 448 -9.59 -7.12 -6.60
N HIS A 449 -10.29 -6.49 -7.54
CA HIS A 449 -10.72 -5.10 -7.44
C HIS A 449 -12.24 -5.02 -7.36
N LEU A 450 -12.76 -4.51 -6.25
CA LEU A 450 -14.19 -4.23 -6.06
C LEU A 450 -14.43 -2.74 -6.29
N HIS A 451 -15.32 -2.41 -7.21
CA HIS A 451 -15.87 -1.06 -7.35
C HIS A 451 -17.37 -1.11 -7.13
N PHE A 452 -17.91 -0.12 -6.44
CA PHE A 452 -19.35 0.07 -6.40
C PHE A 452 -19.69 1.53 -6.64
N PHE A 453 -20.87 1.75 -7.19
CA PHE A 453 -21.41 3.08 -7.40
C PHE A 453 -22.82 3.12 -6.85
N TYR A 454 -23.08 4.11 -6.01
CA TYR A 454 -24.37 4.36 -5.40
C TYR A 454 -24.81 5.79 -5.70
N ALA A 455 -26.05 5.97 -6.14
CA ALA A 455 -26.69 7.29 -6.20
C ALA A 455 -27.93 7.28 -5.31
N ASP A 456 -28.02 8.28 -4.44
CA ASP A 456 -29.22 8.59 -3.67
C ASP A 456 -29.85 9.83 -4.29
N ARG A 457 -31.08 9.70 -4.77
CA ARG A 457 -31.78 10.76 -5.53
C ARG A 457 -33.27 10.85 -5.19
N GLN A 458 -33.72 10.08 -4.20
CA GLN A 458 -35.08 10.09 -3.69
C GLN A 458 -35.12 10.56 -2.24
N THR A 459 -36.08 11.41 -1.93
CA THR A 459 -36.33 11.76 -0.53
C THR A 459 -37.32 10.81 0.13
N ASP A 460 -37.72 9.66 -0.44
CA ASP A 460 -38.68 8.69 0.16
C ASP A 460 -38.02 7.74 1.20
N GLY A 461 -36.85 8.16 1.70
CA GLY A 461 -36.02 7.43 2.63
C GLY A 461 -34.72 7.02 1.95
N SER A 462 -33.60 7.30 2.62
CA SER A 462 -32.29 6.79 2.22
C SER A 462 -32.08 5.46 2.94
N ASN A 463 -31.88 4.39 2.19
CA ASN A 463 -31.49 3.10 2.74
C ASN A 463 -30.16 2.68 2.11
N MET A 464 -29.19 2.45 2.95
CA MET A 464 -27.93 1.85 2.59
C MET A 464 -27.55 0.81 3.63
N LYS A 465 -27.55 -0.44 3.21
CA LYS A 465 -26.94 -1.54 3.92
C LYS A 465 -25.85 -2.13 3.05
N ILE A 466 -24.63 -2.21 3.59
CA ILE A 466 -23.54 -2.97 2.98
C ILE A 466 -23.18 -4.07 3.96
N HIS A 467 -23.20 -5.31 3.48
CA HIS A 467 -22.81 -6.50 4.22
C HIS A 467 -21.67 -7.19 3.46
N SER A 468 -20.54 -7.38 4.11
CA SER A 468 -19.33 -7.92 3.50
C SER A 468 -18.72 -9.01 4.36
N THR A 469 -18.23 -10.07 3.72
CA THR A 469 -17.44 -11.14 4.34
C THR A 469 -16.06 -11.32 3.71
N LEU A 470 -15.61 -10.32 2.95
CA LEU A 470 -14.28 -10.28 2.35
C LEU A 470 -13.23 -10.37 3.46
N SER A 471 -12.33 -11.35 3.35
CA SER A 471 -11.43 -11.74 4.42
C SER A 471 -10.25 -10.79 4.63
N GLU A 472 -9.74 -10.20 3.57
CA GLU A 472 -8.59 -9.28 3.62
C GLU A 472 -8.79 -8.16 2.61
N LEU A 473 -8.81 -6.92 3.10
CA LEU A 473 -8.83 -5.71 2.29
C LEU A 473 -7.46 -5.04 2.35
N ALA A 474 -7.00 -4.51 1.23
CA ALA A 474 -5.83 -3.64 1.22
C ALA A 474 -6.09 -2.38 2.05
N LYS A 475 -5.04 -1.85 2.68
CA LYS A 475 -5.13 -0.61 3.47
C LYS A 475 -5.63 0.52 2.57
N SER A 476 -6.62 1.26 3.06
CA SER A 476 -7.31 2.32 2.33
C SER A 476 -6.38 3.47 1.93
N ARG A 477 -6.53 4.01 0.73
CA ARG A 477 -5.79 5.21 0.26
C ARG A 477 -6.22 6.50 0.95
N TYR A 478 -7.42 6.53 1.51
CA TYR A 478 -7.96 7.69 2.23
C TYR A 478 -7.99 7.48 3.76
N GLY A 479 -7.52 6.33 4.25
CA GLY A 479 -7.52 5.91 5.65
C GLY A 479 -6.30 6.39 6.44
N GLN A 480 -6.03 5.74 7.56
CA GLN A 480 -4.87 6.06 8.39
C GLN A 480 -3.54 5.77 7.66
N PRO A 481 -2.49 6.58 7.87
CA PRO A 481 -1.17 6.30 7.32
C PRO A 481 -0.57 4.99 7.83
N ALA A 482 -0.23 4.09 6.91
CA ALA A 482 0.41 2.82 7.19
C ALA A 482 1.58 2.58 6.23
N VAL A 483 2.66 2.00 6.74
CA VAL A 483 3.83 1.65 5.94
C VAL A 483 3.57 0.32 5.25
N GLY A 484 3.49 0.32 3.92
CA GLY A 484 3.32 -0.88 3.10
C GLY A 484 4.66 -1.53 2.76
N GLU A 485 5.64 -0.72 2.35
CA GLU A 485 7.00 -1.16 2.03
C GLU A 485 8.01 -0.16 2.58
N ALA A 486 9.18 -0.67 2.98
CA ALA A 486 10.29 0.15 3.43
C ALA A 486 11.59 -0.36 2.81
N VAL A 487 12.34 0.53 2.17
CA VAL A 487 13.60 0.18 1.49
C VAL A 487 14.70 1.12 1.94
N VAL A 488 15.82 0.54 2.34
CA VAL A 488 17.06 1.27 2.61
C VAL A 488 18.02 0.99 1.47
N LYS A 489 18.27 2.01 0.64
CA LYS A 489 19.24 1.97 -0.45
C LYS A 489 20.52 2.65 -0.04
N VAL A 490 21.65 2.01 -0.28
CA VAL A 490 22.96 2.66 -0.19
C VAL A 490 23.50 2.78 -1.60
N ASP A 491 23.70 4.02 -2.04
CA ASP A 491 24.25 4.31 -3.37
C ASP A 491 25.77 4.12 -3.43
N ASP A 492 26.33 4.25 -4.64
CA ASP A 492 27.74 4.03 -4.94
C ASP A 492 28.69 4.97 -4.15
N ASP A 493 28.18 6.10 -3.65
CA ASP A 493 28.92 7.08 -2.83
C ASP A 493 28.81 6.78 -1.32
N GLY A 494 28.14 5.68 -0.94
CA GLY A 494 27.89 5.30 0.44
C GLY A 494 26.79 6.14 1.11
N LYS A 495 26.00 6.90 0.34
CA LYS A 495 24.88 7.67 0.88
C LYS A 495 23.69 6.75 1.05
N VAL A 496 23.17 6.73 2.28
CA VAL A 496 21.96 6.00 2.64
C VAL A 496 20.74 6.83 2.24
N THR A 497 19.80 6.20 1.53
CA THR A 497 18.50 6.74 1.19
C THR A 497 17.43 5.81 1.77
N ASN A 498 16.78 6.23 2.84
CA ASN A 498 15.64 5.49 3.40
C ASN A 498 14.38 5.91 2.65
N SER A 499 13.59 4.94 2.23
CA SER A 499 12.34 5.13 1.49
C SER A 499 11.25 4.33 2.18
N ILE A 500 10.07 4.93 2.34
CA ILE A 500 8.85 4.24 2.74
C ILE A 500 7.77 4.50 1.71
N PHE A 501 6.97 3.47 1.43
CA PHE A 501 5.78 3.55 0.63
C PHE A 501 4.57 3.47 1.55
N LEU A 502 3.73 4.50 1.48
CA LEU A 502 2.52 4.60 2.29
C LEU A 502 1.29 4.33 1.44
N ASN A 503 0.26 3.75 2.05
CA ASN A 503 -1.07 3.62 1.44
C ASN A 503 -1.70 4.98 1.06
N THR A 504 -1.44 6.03 1.84
CA THR A 504 -2.05 7.37 1.69
C THR A 504 -1.00 8.47 1.62
N THR A 505 -1.37 9.58 0.97
CA THR A 505 -0.66 10.85 1.11
C THR A 505 -0.81 11.38 2.54
N LEU A 506 0.28 11.88 3.13
CA LEU A 506 0.28 12.53 4.43
C LEU A 506 -0.23 13.98 4.36
N ASN A 507 -0.82 14.46 5.45
CA ASN A 507 -1.17 15.86 5.61
C ASN A 507 0.10 16.74 5.54
N PRO A 508 0.07 17.89 4.83
CA PRO A 508 1.21 18.81 4.79
C PRO A 508 1.73 19.21 6.19
N THR A 509 0.84 19.40 7.17
CA THR A 509 1.23 19.71 8.56
C THR A 509 1.95 18.54 9.25
N THR A 510 1.56 17.30 8.95
CA THR A 510 2.27 16.10 9.42
C THR A 510 3.66 16.00 8.77
N VAL A 511 3.78 16.29 7.47
CA VAL A 511 5.07 16.31 6.77
C VAL A 511 6.00 17.36 7.39
N GLU A 512 5.50 18.56 7.70
CA GLU A 512 6.27 19.58 8.40
C GLU A 512 6.67 19.16 9.82
N ALA A 513 5.78 18.50 10.57
CA ALA A 513 6.09 17.98 11.90
C ALA A 513 7.19 16.91 11.86
N LEU A 514 7.15 16.01 10.86
CA LEU A 514 8.19 15.00 10.61
C LEU A 514 9.56 15.65 10.30
N ARG A 515 9.60 16.69 9.47
CA ARG A 515 10.83 17.45 9.20
C ARG A 515 11.41 18.11 10.45
N ASN A 516 10.54 18.50 11.38
CA ASN A 516 10.92 19.16 12.63
C ASN A 516 11.15 18.18 13.80
N SER A 517 11.06 16.87 13.59
CA SER A 517 11.22 15.86 14.64
C SER A 517 12.59 15.93 15.31
N ALA A 518 13.68 16.11 14.54
CA ALA A 518 15.03 16.26 15.12
C ALA A 518 15.18 17.49 16.04
N ALA A 519 14.53 18.62 15.70
CA ALA A 519 14.57 19.83 16.51
C ALA A 519 13.78 19.68 17.82
N THR A 520 12.67 18.94 17.77
CA THR A 520 11.82 18.65 18.93
C THR A 520 12.22 17.38 19.68
N GLN A 521 13.20 16.64 19.16
CA GLN A 521 13.61 15.32 19.62
C GLN A 521 12.44 14.30 19.67
N THR A 522 11.48 14.41 18.76
CA THR A 522 10.28 13.56 18.76
C THR A 522 10.51 12.26 17.97
N PRO A 523 10.34 11.07 18.58
CA PRO A 523 10.46 9.78 17.88
C PRO A 523 9.18 9.50 17.08
N ALA A 524 9.13 9.99 15.85
CA ALA A 524 7.93 9.93 15.02
C ALA A 524 7.63 8.56 14.40
N MET A 525 8.61 7.65 14.43
CA MET A 525 8.47 6.27 13.99
C MET A 525 9.05 5.32 15.04
N VAL A 526 8.60 4.07 15.01
CA VAL A 526 9.09 2.99 15.88
C VAL A 526 9.61 1.85 15.03
N ILE A 527 10.70 1.23 15.49
CA ILE A 527 11.38 0.14 14.80
C ILE A 527 11.43 -1.07 15.73
N VAL A 528 10.89 -2.20 15.31
CA VAL A 528 11.03 -3.47 16.03
C VAL A 528 12.14 -4.28 15.39
N ARG A 529 13.15 -4.62 16.19
CA ARG A 529 14.31 -5.42 15.76
C ARG A 529 14.38 -6.71 16.55
N GLU A 530 14.60 -7.82 15.85
CA GLU A 530 14.98 -9.08 16.50
C GLU A 530 16.47 -9.07 16.84
N VAL A 531 16.78 -9.07 18.13
CA VAL A 531 18.14 -9.14 18.65
C VAL A 531 18.37 -10.55 19.20
N THR A 532 19.47 -11.18 18.79
CA THR A 532 19.89 -12.48 19.32
C THR A 532 20.93 -12.25 20.42
N ASP A 533 20.68 -12.75 21.62
CA ASP A 533 21.67 -12.77 22.69
C ASP A 533 22.84 -13.69 22.28
N PRO A 534 24.07 -13.16 22.15
CA PRO A 534 25.21 -13.93 21.69
C PRO A 534 25.63 -15.05 22.65
N ASN A 535 25.26 -14.98 23.92
CA ASN A 535 25.63 -15.98 24.93
C ASN A 535 24.61 -17.11 25.05
N THR A 536 23.33 -16.82 24.81
CA THR A 536 22.24 -17.79 25.01
C THR A 536 21.59 -18.24 23.70
N GLY A 537 21.84 -17.54 22.59
CA GLY A 537 21.16 -17.73 21.31
C GLY A 537 19.68 -17.35 21.34
N LYS A 538 19.20 -16.77 22.45
CA LYS A 538 17.79 -16.38 22.61
C LYS A 538 17.52 -15.14 21.76
N LYS A 539 16.51 -15.24 20.90
CA LYS A 539 15.97 -14.10 20.14
C LYS A 539 14.98 -13.31 20.99
N THR A 540 15.13 -12.00 21.00
CA THR A 540 14.25 -11.06 21.71
C THR A 540 13.94 -9.88 20.81
N GLN A 541 12.69 -9.42 20.81
CA GLN A 541 12.26 -8.24 20.08
C GLN A 541 12.50 -6.99 20.93
N VAL A 542 13.23 -6.02 20.38
CA VAL A 542 13.53 -4.73 21.00
C VAL A 542 12.90 -3.63 20.16
N VAL A 543 12.26 -2.65 20.82
CA VAL A 543 11.63 -1.51 20.15
C VAL A 543 12.52 -0.28 20.29
N TYR A 544 12.91 0.29 19.16
CA TYR A 544 13.65 1.54 19.06
C TYR A 544 12.74 2.67 18.57
N GLY A 545 13.07 3.90 18.95
CA GLY A 545 12.47 5.10 18.38
C GLY A 545 13.32 5.57 17.20
N TYR A 546 12.69 6.15 16.19
CA TYR A 546 13.38 6.78 15.08
C TYR A 546 12.95 8.25 14.98
N ILE A 547 13.94 9.14 14.96
CA ILE A 547 13.75 10.59 14.91
C ILE A 547 14.17 11.08 13.53
N PRO A 548 13.20 11.42 12.65
CA PRO A 548 13.52 11.98 11.35
C PRO A 548 14.24 13.33 11.47
N SER A 549 15.31 13.50 10.70
CA SER A 549 16.01 14.77 10.49
C SER A 549 15.61 15.42 9.16
N THR A 550 15.21 14.61 8.18
CA THR A 550 14.66 15.07 6.91
C THR A 550 13.49 14.19 6.51
N PHE A 551 12.56 14.76 5.74
CA PHE A 551 11.41 14.05 5.19
C PHE A 551 10.97 14.73 3.89
N SER A 552 10.92 13.99 2.79
CA SER A 552 10.55 14.52 1.48
C SER A 552 9.05 14.85 1.41
N ASP A 553 8.65 15.58 0.37
CA ASP A 553 7.24 15.54 -0.04
C ASP A 553 6.91 14.16 -0.63
N GLY A 554 5.62 13.81 -0.61
CA GLY A 554 5.15 12.53 -1.15
C GLY A 554 5.17 12.54 -2.67
N VAL A 555 5.67 11.47 -3.26
CA VAL A 555 5.59 11.22 -4.70
C VAL A 555 4.63 10.07 -4.91
N ASP A 556 3.48 10.36 -5.52
CA ASP A 556 2.52 9.33 -5.87
C ASP A 556 3.13 8.34 -6.87
N LYS A 557 3.12 7.05 -6.52
CA LYS A 557 3.60 5.94 -7.35
C LYS A 557 2.45 5.04 -7.80
N GLY A 558 1.19 5.43 -7.53
CA GLY A 558 0.04 4.67 -7.95
C GLY A 558 -0.22 3.46 -7.03
N ALA A 559 -0.08 2.21 -7.49
CA ALA A 559 -0.48 1.01 -6.75
C ALA A 559 0.52 0.70 -5.65
N ASP A 560 1.78 1.08 -5.87
CA ASP A 560 2.84 1.02 -4.87
C ASP A 560 2.61 2.06 -3.75
N GLY A 561 1.62 2.95 -3.89
CA GLY A 561 1.28 3.97 -2.92
C GLY A 561 2.10 5.25 -3.07
N VAL A 562 2.30 5.97 -1.97
CA VAL A 562 2.99 7.26 -1.96
C VAL A 562 4.39 7.09 -1.38
N LEU A 563 5.40 7.36 -2.20
CA LEU A 563 6.80 7.28 -1.83
C LEU A 563 7.21 8.51 -1.03
N TYR A 564 7.78 8.28 0.14
CA TYR A 564 8.48 9.29 0.95
C TYR A 564 9.93 8.84 1.18
N GLN A 565 10.86 9.80 1.10
CA GLN A 565 12.25 9.60 1.44
C GLN A 565 12.59 10.36 2.71
N PHE A 566 13.40 9.76 3.57
CA PHE A 566 13.73 10.34 4.86
C PHE A 566 15.12 9.95 5.33
N ASP A 567 15.64 10.76 6.25
CA ASP A 567 16.87 10.50 6.98
C ASP A 567 16.64 10.88 8.44
N GLY A 568 17.50 10.41 9.35
CA GLY A 568 17.26 10.52 10.77
C GLY A 568 18.14 9.64 11.62
N GLN A 569 17.81 9.58 12.90
CA GLN A 569 18.58 8.87 13.89
C GLN A 569 17.73 7.80 14.59
N LEU A 570 18.23 6.57 14.62
CA LEU A 570 17.70 5.51 15.46
C LEU A 570 18.16 5.74 16.89
N VAL A 571 17.25 5.61 17.85
CA VAL A 571 17.51 5.84 19.28
C VAL A 571 16.96 4.72 20.16
N ALA A 572 17.67 4.40 21.22
CA ALA A 572 17.27 3.46 22.26
C ALA A 572 16.82 4.22 23.50
N MET A 573 15.77 3.74 24.15
CA MET A 573 15.27 4.33 25.39
C MET A 573 16.08 3.81 26.58
N ASN A 574 16.55 4.74 27.41
CA ASN A 574 17.24 4.46 28.66
C ASN A 574 16.22 4.25 29.80
N ALA A 575 16.69 3.66 30.91
CA ALA A 575 15.85 3.40 32.08
C ALA A 575 15.25 4.67 32.73
N ASP A 576 15.86 5.83 32.52
CA ASP A 576 15.37 7.13 33.00
C ASP A 576 14.39 7.81 32.02
N GLY A 577 14.07 7.15 30.90
CA GLY A 577 13.19 7.66 29.86
C GLY A 577 13.83 8.69 28.93
N SER A 578 15.13 8.97 29.04
CA SER A 578 15.92 9.62 27.99
C SER A 578 16.22 8.62 26.87
N TYR A 579 16.78 9.08 25.75
CA TYR A 579 17.17 8.19 24.66
C TYR A 579 18.52 8.55 24.08
N THR A 580 19.24 7.53 23.63
CA THR A 580 20.60 7.60 23.11
C THR A 580 20.66 7.07 21.69
N PRO A 581 21.53 7.64 20.83
CA PRO A 581 21.77 7.13 19.49
C PRO A 581 22.15 5.65 19.48
N VAL A 582 21.60 4.92 18.51
CA VAL A 582 21.98 3.55 18.19
C VAL A 582 22.81 3.56 16.91
N ASP A 583 24.04 3.07 17.01
CA ASP A 583 24.93 2.95 15.85
C ASP A 583 24.40 1.89 14.87
N GLY A 584 24.63 2.11 13.58
CA GLY A 584 24.22 1.19 12.50
C GLY A 584 22.87 1.51 11.84
N GLY A 585 22.06 2.41 12.41
CA GLY A 585 20.83 2.89 11.77
C GLY A 585 19.80 1.78 11.51
N LEU A 586 19.02 1.94 10.43
CA LEU A 586 18.02 0.97 9.98
C LEU A 586 18.70 -0.21 9.28
N LEU A 587 18.28 -1.44 9.62
CA LEU A 587 18.86 -2.67 9.09
C LEU A 587 17.80 -3.48 8.33
N GLY A 588 18.27 -4.33 7.42
CA GLY A 588 17.38 -5.27 6.72
C GLY A 588 16.72 -6.23 7.71
N GLY A 589 15.40 -6.42 7.57
CA GLY A 589 14.59 -7.25 8.47
C GLY A 589 13.98 -6.52 9.67
N ASP A 590 14.37 -5.26 9.93
CA ASP A 590 13.68 -4.42 10.91
C ASP A 590 12.23 -4.21 10.48
N LEU A 591 11.29 -4.22 11.44
CA LEU A 591 9.90 -3.84 11.19
C LEU A 591 9.71 -2.36 11.51
N ILE A 592 9.01 -1.61 10.66
CA ILE A 592 8.83 -0.17 10.81
C ILE A 592 7.34 0.23 10.77
N ALA A 593 6.96 1.15 11.67
CA ALA A 593 5.67 1.82 11.67
C ALA A 593 5.78 3.26 12.18
N PHE A 594 4.74 4.08 11.94
CA PHE A 594 4.61 5.37 12.60
C PHE A 594 4.36 5.20 14.10
N ASN A 595 4.90 6.12 14.90
CA ASN A 595 4.59 6.16 16.33
C ASN A 595 3.23 6.84 16.56
N VAL A 596 2.57 6.47 17.65
CA VAL A 596 1.25 6.99 18.04
C VAL A 596 1.39 7.86 19.28
N ALA A 597 0.66 8.98 19.34
CA ALA A 597 0.64 9.82 20.54
C ALA A 597 0.04 9.07 21.72
N GLY A 598 0.71 9.09 22.88
CA GLY A 598 0.18 8.47 24.11
C GLY A 598 -1.11 9.12 24.63
N THR A 599 -1.49 10.28 24.10
CA THR A 599 -2.78 10.93 24.37
C THR A 599 -3.89 10.48 23.42
N THR A 600 -3.60 9.60 22.46
CA THR A 600 -4.60 9.05 21.54
C THR A 600 -5.59 8.21 22.32
N GLU A 601 -6.86 8.60 22.24
CA GLU A 601 -7.95 7.92 22.91
C GLU A 601 -8.15 6.52 22.31
N GLY A 602 -8.16 5.48 23.15
CA GLY A 602 -8.32 4.08 22.73
C GLY A 602 -7.01 3.34 22.43
N LEU A 603 -5.85 4.01 22.53
CA LEU A 603 -4.55 3.37 22.28
C LEU A 603 -4.30 2.17 23.21
N ASP A 604 -4.65 2.28 24.49
CA ASP A 604 -4.47 1.21 25.48
C ASP A 604 -5.30 -0.04 25.15
N GLU A 605 -6.43 0.11 24.45
CA GLU A 605 -7.37 -0.96 24.07
C GLU A 605 -6.97 -1.64 22.75
N SER A 606 -6.04 -1.05 21.99
CA SER A 606 -5.67 -1.54 20.64
C SER A 606 -4.88 -2.85 20.62
N ASN A 607 -4.53 -3.42 21.79
CA ASN A 607 -3.89 -4.74 21.92
C ASN A 607 -4.67 -5.69 22.85
N ASP A 608 -5.97 -5.47 23.03
CA ASP A 608 -6.83 -6.28 23.92
C ASP A 608 -6.98 -7.73 23.46
N ASP A 609 -6.78 -8.01 22.16
CA ASP A 609 -6.77 -9.35 21.58
C ASP A 609 -5.42 -10.09 21.77
N GLY A 610 -4.38 -9.37 22.22
CA GLY A 610 -3.04 -9.89 22.45
C GLY A 610 -2.25 -10.18 21.17
N ALA A 611 -2.59 -9.54 20.04
CA ALA A 611 -1.88 -9.71 18.78
C ALA A 611 -0.40 -9.29 18.85
N ILE A 612 -0.06 -8.30 19.68
CA ILE A 612 1.32 -7.86 19.93
C ILE A 612 1.81 -8.41 21.27
N PRO A 613 2.99 -9.07 21.33
CA PRO A 613 3.55 -9.59 22.57
C PRO A 613 3.66 -8.53 23.67
N THR A 614 3.27 -8.85 24.91
CA THR A 614 3.22 -7.89 26.03
C THR A 614 4.53 -7.14 26.27
N GLU A 615 5.68 -7.79 26.10
CA GLU A 615 7.00 -7.16 26.26
C GLU A 615 7.29 -6.09 25.18
N VAL A 616 6.79 -6.30 23.96
CA VAL A 616 6.89 -5.35 22.85
C VAL A 616 5.88 -4.22 23.06
N TRP A 617 4.65 -4.56 23.42
CA TRP A 617 3.58 -3.59 23.71
C TRP A 617 4.00 -2.55 24.77
N ASN A 618 4.59 -3.00 25.88
CA ASN A 618 5.07 -2.09 26.93
C ASN A 618 6.15 -1.12 26.43
N GLN A 619 7.03 -1.57 25.54
CA GLN A 619 8.04 -0.70 24.93
C GLN A 619 7.41 0.29 23.94
N LEU A 620 6.43 -0.14 23.14
CA LEU A 620 5.66 0.73 22.24
C LEU A 620 4.97 1.85 23.02
N MET A 621 4.25 1.53 24.11
CA MET A 621 3.58 2.53 24.95
C MET A 621 4.54 3.54 25.57
N ALA A 622 5.73 3.10 25.96
CA ALA A 622 6.76 4.00 26.46
C ALA A 622 7.27 4.95 25.36
N TRP A 623 7.39 4.51 24.11
CA TRP A 623 7.68 5.39 22.97
C TRP A 623 6.52 6.30 22.61
N SER A 624 5.27 5.81 22.69
CA SER A 624 4.06 6.62 22.46
C SER A 624 3.96 7.79 23.44
N SER A 625 4.42 7.61 24.69
CA SER A 625 4.48 8.69 25.69
C SER A 625 5.43 9.84 25.30
N LYS A 626 6.34 9.63 24.35
CA LYS A 626 7.29 10.64 23.84
C LYS A 626 6.80 11.34 22.58
N MET A 627 5.71 10.87 22.00
CA MET A 627 5.17 11.42 20.77
C MET A 627 4.32 12.67 21.06
N THR A 628 4.57 13.76 20.33
CA THR A 628 4.02 15.10 20.63
C THR A 628 2.95 15.58 19.64
N TYR A 629 2.71 14.84 18.57
CA TYR A 629 1.72 15.15 17.53
C TYR A 629 1.20 13.86 16.88
N ASN A 630 0.07 13.96 16.17
CA ASN A 630 -0.50 12.84 15.42
C ASN A 630 0.03 12.84 13.97
N VAL A 631 0.41 11.67 13.49
CA VAL A 631 0.66 11.45 12.06
C VAL A 631 -0.69 11.29 11.38
N THR A 632 -0.99 12.15 10.39
CA THR A 632 -2.30 12.18 9.73
C THR A 632 -2.18 12.11 8.22
N SER A 633 -3.15 11.47 7.57
CA SER A 633 -3.31 11.47 6.11
C SER A 633 -3.79 12.84 5.61
N SER A 634 -3.73 13.08 4.30
CA SER A 634 -4.25 14.29 3.66
C SER A 634 -5.76 14.46 3.84
N THR A 635 -6.50 13.37 4.08
CA THR A 635 -7.92 13.36 4.44
C THR A 635 -8.14 13.61 5.94
N GLY A 636 -7.08 13.66 6.74
CA GLY A 636 -7.06 13.98 8.17
C GLY A 636 -7.27 12.80 9.11
N LYS A 637 -7.24 11.57 8.61
CA LYS A 637 -7.24 10.35 9.43
C LYS A 637 -5.90 10.19 10.13
N ALA A 638 -5.93 10.07 11.45
CA ALA A 638 -4.74 9.89 12.27
C ALA A 638 -4.34 8.41 12.34
N VAL A 639 -3.07 8.14 12.63
CA VAL A 639 -2.64 6.83 13.14
C VAL A 639 -3.15 6.70 14.58
N GLU A 640 -4.05 5.74 14.81
CA GLU A 640 -4.78 5.62 16.09
C GLU A 640 -4.27 4.47 16.98
N GLY A 641 -3.48 3.55 16.42
CA GLY A 641 -2.94 2.39 17.13
C GLY A 641 -1.83 1.69 16.36
N PHE A 642 -1.45 0.50 16.82
CA PHE A 642 -0.45 -0.34 16.18
C PHE A 642 -1.11 -1.60 15.61
N ASP A 643 -0.91 -1.86 14.32
CA ASP A 643 -1.32 -3.11 13.69
C ASP A 643 -0.51 -4.31 14.27
N PRO A 644 -1.00 -5.56 14.13
CA PRO A 644 -0.20 -6.75 14.42
C PRO A 644 1.17 -6.71 13.74
N LEU A 645 2.21 -7.23 14.40
CA LEU A 645 3.60 -7.13 13.90
C LEU A 645 3.81 -7.81 12.54
N GLU A 646 2.97 -8.80 12.18
CA GLU A 646 3.01 -9.46 10.87
C GLU A 646 2.57 -8.56 9.72
N ASP A 647 1.82 -7.49 10.01
CA ASP A 647 1.32 -6.51 9.04
C ASP A 647 2.23 -5.27 8.92
N TRP A 648 3.35 -5.25 9.67
CA TRP A 648 4.34 -4.17 9.60
C TRP A 648 5.30 -4.42 8.44
N ALA A 649 5.65 -3.37 7.72
CA ALA A 649 6.64 -3.44 6.66
C ALA A 649 8.00 -3.87 7.22
N SER A 650 8.58 -4.93 6.64
CA SER A 650 9.96 -5.30 6.89
C SER A 650 10.88 -4.51 5.97
N ILE A 651 11.96 -3.94 6.52
CA ILE A 651 12.91 -3.15 5.76
C ILE A 651 13.69 -4.04 4.81
N GLU A 652 13.57 -3.78 3.52
CA GLU A 652 14.45 -4.33 2.49
C GLU A 652 15.74 -3.51 2.40
N TYR A 653 16.87 -4.16 2.59
CA TYR A 653 18.18 -3.51 2.52
C TYR A 653 18.85 -3.82 1.18
N THR A 654 19.01 -2.79 0.35
CA THR A 654 19.70 -2.87 -0.95
C THR A 654 20.98 -2.05 -0.90
N ALA A 655 22.08 -2.69 -0.54
CA ALA A 655 23.41 -2.09 -0.68
C ALA A 655 23.98 -2.38 -2.07
N VAL A 656 24.28 -1.33 -2.82
CA VAL A 656 25.33 -1.38 -3.85
C VAL A 656 26.58 -0.81 -3.20
N ALA A 657 27.19 -1.57 -2.31
CA ALA A 657 28.51 -1.21 -1.81
C ALA A 657 29.55 -1.54 -2.91
N VAL A 658 30.18 -0.51 -3.46
CA VAL A 658 31.21 -0.63 -4.49
C VAL A 658 32.59 -0.72 -3.83
N VAL A 659 33.36 -1.72 -4.21
CA VAL A 659 34.80 -1.86 -3.95
C VAL A 659 35.58 -0.92 -4.86
N GLU A 660 36.37 0.00 -4.29
CA GLU A 660 37.30 0.85 -5.06
C GLU A 660 38.41 -0.01 -5.68
N LEU A 661 38.49 -0.01 -7.01
CA LEU A 661 39.53 -0.70 -7.77
C LEU A 661 40.68 0.26 -8.12
N ILE A 662 41.90 -0.14 -7.77
CA ILE A 662 43.14 0.60 -7.99
C ILE A 662 43.91 -0.07 -9.14
N PRO A 663 43.86 0.48 -10.37
CA PRO A 663 44.63 -0.06 -11.47
C PRO A 663 46.10 0.38 -11.37
N ASP A 664 46.99 -0.38 -12.00
CA ASP A 664 48.39 0.03 -12.13
C ASP A 664 48.58 1.31 -12.98
N GLY A 665 49.77 1.89 -12.84
CA GLY A 665 50.15 3.12 -13.53
C GLY A 665 50.00 3.01 -15.06
N PRO A 666 49.78 4.13 -15.77
CA PRO A 666 49.42 4.14 -17.20
C PRO A 666 50.56 3.72 -18.16
N GLY A 667 51.70 3.26 -17.64
CA GLY A 667 52.86 2.88 -18.43
C GLY A 667 52.58 1.66 -19.33
N ILE A 668 52.61 1.87 -20.65
CA ILE A 668 52.33 0.81 -21.63
C ILE A 668 53.55 -0.05 -21.97
N SER A 669 54.76 0.47 -21.76
CA SER A 669 56.01 -0.26 -22.04
C SER A 669 56.37 -1.09 -20.81
N ARG A 670 56.41 -2.42 -20.97
CA ARG A 670 56.62 -3.38 -19.88
C ARG A 670 57.84 -4.28 -20.13
N PRO A 671 58.49 -4.80 -19.07
CA PRO A 671 59.54 -5.80 -19.17
C PRO A 671 59.18 -7.02 -20.04
N ASP A 672 60.20 -7.71 -20.54
CA ASP A 672 60.04 -8.83 -21.46
C ASP A 672 59.51 -10.10 -20.78
N PHE A 673 58.25 -10.44 -21.03
CA PHE A 673 57.58 -11.60 -20.44
C PHE A 673 57.73 -12.92 -21.23
N SER A 674 58.73 -13.01 -22.12
CA SER A 674 58.84 -14.14 -23.06
C SER A 674 59.13 -15.47 -22.35
N GLU A 675 60.01 -15.50 -21.34
CA GLU A 675 60.35 -16.72 -20.60
C GLU A 675 59.16 -17.25 -19.79
N GLN A 676 58.42 -16.35 -19.15
CA GLN A 676 57.21 -16.68 -18.38
C GLN A 676 56.09 -17.15 -19.30
N SER A 677 55.93 -16.54 -20.49
CA SER A 677 54.97 -16.99 -21.51
C SER A 677 55.28 -18.40 -22.02
N GLU A 678 56.55 -18.79 -22.14
CA GLU A 678 56.91 -20.18 -22.50
C GLU A 678 56.47 -21.17 -21.42
N LYS A 679 56.69 -20.85 -20.14
CA LYS A 679 56.21 -21.67 -19.01
C LYS A 679 54.68 -21.82 -19.04
N LEU A 680 53.97 -20.72 -19.30
CA LEU A 680 52.50 -20.71 -19.39
C LEU A 680 52.00 -21.48 -20.61
N THR A 681 52.66 -21.37 -21.77
CA THR A 681 52.31 -22.13 -22.99
C THR A 681 52.47 -23.63 -22.75
N ASN A 682 53.54 -24.03 -22.07
CA ASN A 682 53.76 -25.44 -21.71
C ASN A 682 52.72 -25.95 -20.70
N ALA A 683 52.31 -25.09 -19.74
CA ALA A 683 51.27 -25.43 -18.77
C ALA A 683 49.87 -25.52 -19.41
N ALA A 684 49.58 -24.71 -20.43
CA ALA A 684 48.30 -24.69 -21.13
C ALA A 684 48.01 -25.98 -21.93
N GLY A 685 49.05 -26.58 -22.54
CA GLY A 685 48.89 -27.79 -23.36
C GLY A 685 47.88 -27.59 -24.50
N SER A 686 47.00 -28.58 -24.73
CA SER A 686 45.91 -28.51 -25.70
C SER A 686 44.64 -27.84 -25.18
N ASP A 687 44.51 -27.72 -23.86
CA ASP A 687 43.24 -27.42 -23.19
C ASP A 687 43.14 -25.96 -22.74
N GLY A 688 44.23 -25.20 -22.90
CA GLY A 688 44.36 -23.82 -22.44
C GLY A 688 44.71 -23.73 -20.95
N LEU A 689 45.09 -22.53 -20.50
CA LEU A 689 45.23 -22.23 -19.09
C LEU A 689 43.88 -22.34 -18.39
N LYS A 690 43.87 -22.76 -17.12
CA LYS A 690 42.66 -22.66 -16.28
C LYS A 690 42.36 -21.21 -15.96
N GLU A 691 41.10 -20.92 -15.62
CA GLU A 691 40.68 -19.55 -15.29
C GLU A 691 41.44 -18.97 -14.08
N ASP A 692 41.97 -19.77 -13.17
CA ASP A 692 42.78 -19.29 -12.04
C ASP A 692 44.29 -19.26 -12.32
N GLN A 693 44.71 -19.47 -13.59
CA GLN A 693 46.11 -19.55 -14.03
C GLN A 693 46.52 -18.48 -15.05
N THR A 694 45.65 -17.53 -15.35
CA THR A 694 45.91 -16.42 -16.30
C THR A 694 46.37 -15.13 -15.61
N ALA A 695 46.44 -15.13 -14.28
CA ALA A 695 46.97 -14.07 -13.43
C ALA A 695 47.58 -14.66 -12.15
N ASP A 696 48.44 -13.90 -11.47
CA ASP A 696 48.76 -14.14 -10.06
C ASP A 696 47.78 -13.35 -9.18
N LEU A 697 47.28 -13.94 -8.09
CA LEU A 697 46.54 -13.22 -7.04
C LEU A 697 47.39 -13.21 -5.77
N VAL A 698 47.89 -12.02 -5.42
CA VAL A 698 48.72 -11.81 -4.23
C VAL A 698 47.90 -11.09 -3.17
N LEU A 699 47.81 -11.69 -1.99
CA LEU A 699 47.19 -11.09 -0.80
C LEU A 699 48.30 -10.53 0.09
N VAL A 700 48.26 -9.23 0.37
CA VAL A 700 49.26 -8.52 1.19
C VAL A 700 48.61 -8.00 2.47
N SER A 701 49.07 -8.45 3.64
CA SER A 701 48.56 -8.01 4.93
C SER A 701 48.71 -6.50 5.11
N ILE A 702 47.69 -5.82 5.65
CA ILE A 702 47.79 -4.40 6.00
C ILE A 702 48.38 -4.27 7.41
N PRO A 703 49.50 -3.54 7.60
CA PRO A 703 50.11 -3.33 8.91
C PRO A 703 49.28 -2.35 9.76
N ALA A 704 49.35 -2.53 11.08
CA ALA A 704 48.74 -1.60 12.03
C ALA A 704 49.61 -0.35 12.16
N VAL A 705 49.12 0.79 11.65
CA VAL A 705 49.78 2.09 11.79
C VAL A 705 48.98 2.95 12.77
N PRO A 706 49.56 3.38 13.91
CA PRO A 706 48.85 4.17 14.91
C PRO A 706 48.25 5.45 14.32
N GLY A 707 46.95 5.66 14.56
CA GLY A 707 46.23 6.86 14.13
C GLY A 707 45.76 6.87 12.67
N GLN A 708 46.01 5.81 11.90
CA GLN A 708 45.60 5.71 10.48
C GLN A 708 44.61 4.56 10.26
N ASN A 709 43.59 4.78 9.43
CA ASN A 709 42.67 3.71 9.03
C ASN A 709 43.42 2.72 8.11
N PRO A 710 43.44 1.41 8.42
CA PRO A 710 44.11 0.39 7.61
C PRO A 710 43.73 0.40 6.13
N LEU A 711 42.44 0.47 5.79
CA LEU A 711 41.98 0.42 4.39
C LEU A 711 42.44 1.66 3.61
N THR A 712 42.29 2.86 4.19
CA THR A 712 42.80 4.10 3.58
C THR A 712 44.31 4.08 3.42
N TRP A 713 45.04 3.59 4.42
CA TRP A 713 46.49 3.44 4.34
C TRP A 713 46.91 2.51 3.19
N ALA A 714 46.18 1.41 2.98
CA ALA A 714 46.48 0.47 1.91
C ALA A 714 46.27 1.10 0.52
N VAL A 715 45.22 1.91 0.36
CA VAL A 715 44.97 2.66 -0.88
C VAL A 715 46.10 3.65 -1.13
N ASP A 716 46.48 4.46 -0.13
CA ASP A 716 47.53 5.48 -0.25
C ASP A 716 48.93 4.90 -0.57
N ASN A 717 49.16 3.64 -0.22
CA ASN A 717 50.45 2.95 -0.41
C ASN A 717 50.36 1.79 -1.42
N ALA A 718 49.26 1.68 -2.17
CA ALA A 718 49.00 0.58 -3.07
C ALA A 718 50.15 0.41 -4.10
N ASP A 719 50.68 1.50 -4.65
CA ASP A 719 51.79 1.47 -5.62
C ASP A 719 53.04 0.76 -5.11
N GLU A 720 53.35 0.83 -3.82
CA GLU A 720 54.48 0.13 -3.20
C GLU A 720 54.10 -1.29 -2.80
N MET A 721 52.89 -1.49 -2.26
CA MET A 721 52.35 -2.81 -1.90
C MET A 721 52.17 -3.72 -3.13
N MET A 722 52.00 -3.13 -4.31
CA MET A 722 51.76 -3.84 -5.55
C MET A 722 53.03 -4.39 -6.21
N LYS A 723 54.23 -3.97 -5.81
CA LYS A 723 55.46 -4.28 -6.55
C LYS A 723 55.89 -5.72 -6.36
N SER A 724 56.05 -6.45 -7.47
CA SER A 724 56.82 -7.70 -7.44
C SER A 724 58.32 -7.40 -7.27
N GLY A 725 59.09 -8.36 -6.76
CA GLY A 725 60.57 -8.28 -6.76
C GLY A 725 61.20 -8.56 -8.13
N GLN A 726 62.54 -8.47 -8.20
CA GLN A 726 63.32 -8.65 -9.44
C GLN A 726 63.12 -9.99 -10.15
N ASN A 727 62.77 -11.03 -9.38
CA ASN A 727 62.44 -12.38 -9.88
C ASN A 727 61.04 -12.82 -9.44
N GLY A 728 60.10 -11.88 -9.29
CA GLY A 728 58.74 -12.16 -8.83
C GLY A 728 58.61 -12.42 -7.33
N GLY A 729 59.65 -12.12 -6.53
CA GLY A 729 59.58 -12.25 -5.07
C GLY A 729 58.42 -11.42 -4.48
N LEU A 730 57.74 -11.97 -3.47
CA LEU A 730 56.65 -11.28 -2.78
C LEU A 730 57.19 -10.14 -1.90
N PRO A 731 56.41 -9.05 -1.71
CA PRO A 731 56.84 -7.94 -0.86
C PRO A 731 56.95 -8.39 0.59
N THR A 732 58.09 -8.10 1.22
CA THR A 732 58.34 -8.32 2.65
C THR A 732 58.22 -7.03 3.47
N SER A 733 58.18 -5.89 2.78
CA SER A 733 58.12 -4.55 3.36
C SER A 733 57.57 -3.53 2.36
N VAL A 734 57.00 -2.46 2.87
CA VAL A 734 56.45 -1.33 2.11
C VAL A 734 57.23 -0.08 2.47
N LYS A 735 57.76 0.63 1.48
CA LYS A 735 58.47 1.90 1.69
C LYS A 735 57.46 3.04 1.80
N THR A 736 57.34 3.62 2.99
CA THR A 736 56.50 4.78 3.23
C THR A 736 57.36 6.04 3.40
N LYS A 737 56.73 7.23 3.40
CA LYS A 737 57.40 8.49 3.76
C LYS A 737 57.99 8.47 5.18
N ALA A 738 57.45 7.65 6.08
CA ALA A 738 57.88 7.54 7.47
C ALA A 738 58.94 6.45 7.71
N GLY A 739 59.30 5.67 6.68
CA GLY A 739 60.23 4.55 6.78
C GLY A 739 59.67 3.27 6.16
N GLU A 740 60.40 2.18 6.31
CA GLU A 740 60.06 0.86 5.77
C GLU A 740 59.23 0.07 6.78
N VAL A 741 58.03 -0.37 6.38
CA VAL A 741 57.06 -1.08 7.23
C VAL A 741 56.97 -2.55 6.80
N PRO A 742 57.17 -3.53 7.69
CA PRO A 742 57.05 -4.95 7.34
C PRO A 742 55.63 -5.33 6.91
N VAL A 743 55.52 -6.19 5.90
CA VAL A 743 54.25 -6.79 5.47
C VAL A 743 54.43 -8.28 5.21
N THR A 744 53.35 -9.04 5.31
CA THR A 744 53.28 -10.45 4.91
C THR A 744 52.49 -10.54 3.61
N ALA A 745 52.98 -11.31 2.64
CA ALA A 745 52.31 -11.49 1.36
C ALA A 745 52.25 -12.97 0.98
N SER A 746 51.14 -13.38 0.38
CA SER A 746 50.89 -14.76 -0.05
C SER A 746 50.35 -14.78 -1.47
N ASN A 747 50.92 -15.63 -2.34
CA ASN A 747 50.38 -15.88 -3.68
C ASN A 747 49.34 -17.02 -3.62
N VAL A 748 48.08 -16.74 -3.91
CA VAL A 748 46.95 -17.67 -3.72
C VAL A 748 46.28 -18.14 -5.01
N ALA A 749 46.70 -17.60 -6.17
CA ALA A 749 46.28 -18.07 -7.49
C ALA A 749 47.39 -17.82 -8.52
N GLY A 750 47.31 -18.47 -9.69
CA GLY A 750 48.36 -18.46 -10.71
C GLY A 750 49.19 -19.75 -10.72
N LEU A 751 50.09 -19.88 -11.69
CA LEU A 751 50.91 -21.09 -11.86
C LEU A 751 51.86 -21.33 -10.68
N ASN A 752 52.21 -20.25 -9.97
CA ASN A 752 53.07 -20.23 -8.79
C ASN A 752 52.27 -20.12 -7.47
N ALA A 753 50.97 -20.45 -7.47
CA ALA A 753 50.16 -20.41 -6.26
C ALA A 753 50.79 -21.25 -5.13
N GLY A 754 50.87 -20.68 -3.93
CA GLY A 754 51.52 -21.30 -2.77
C GLY A 754 53.05 -21.25 -2.78
N SER A 755 53.69 -20.76 -3.83
CA SER A 755 55.13 -20.45 -3.80
C SER A 755 55.35 -19.02 -3.30
N GLY A 756 56.52 -18.76 -2.70
CA GLY A 756 56.91 -17.41 -2.23
C GLY A 756 57.23 -16.42 -3.38
N THR A 757 56.70 -16.66 -4.58
CA THR A 757 57.01 -15.94 -5.81
C THR A 757 55.78 -15.82 -6.73
N THR A 758 55.81 -14.86 -7.62
CA THR A 758 54.87 -14.62 -8.73
C THR A 758 55.59 -14.85 -10.06
N LEU A 759 54.85 -15.11 -11.15
CA LEU A 759 55.42 -15.08 -12.49
C LEU A 759 55.66 -13.64 -12.95
N CYS A 760 54.78 -12.73 -12.51
CA CYS A 760 54.97 -11.30 -12.71
C CYS A 760 56.16 -10.78 -11.90
N TYR A 761 57.08 -10.08 -12.55
CA TYR A 761 58.26 -9.52 -11.91
C TYR A 761 58.45 -8.05 -12.26
N ASN A 762 59.20 -7.37 -11.38
CA ASN A 762 59.60 -5.98 -11.56
C ASN A 762 61.09 -5.90 -11.82
N ASP A 763 61.56 -5.44 -12.97
CA ASP A 763 62.98 -5.48 -13.29
C ASP A 763 63.82 -4.39 -12.58
N GLY A 764 63.18 -3.53 -11.76
CA GLY A 764 63.81 -2.44 -11.02
C GLY A 764 64.44 -1.36 -11.90
N ALA A 765 64.43 -1.54 -13.22
CA ALA A 765 65.07 -0.69 -14.18
C ALA A 765 63.98 0.15 -14.85
N GLY A 766 63.94 1.44 -14.51
CA GLY A 766 63.47 2.44 -15.46
C GLY A 766 64.42 2.45 -16.67
N LYS A 767 64.39 1.42 -17.52
CA LYS A 767 65.13 1.42 -18.79
C LYS A 767 64.68 2.67 -19.53
N LYS A 768 65.62 3.40 -20.12
CA LYS A 768 65.34 4.66 -20.83
C LYS A 768 64.26 4.41 -21.90
N GLY A 769 63.02 4.83 -21.67
CA GLY A 769 61.85 4.56 -22.52
C GLY A 769 60.85 3.50 -22.03
N SER A 770 61.05 2.90 -20.86
CA SER A 770 60.05 2.09 -20.15
C SER A 770 59.25 2.98 -19.20
N ALA A 771 57.92 2.98 -19.32
CA ALA A 771 57.03 3.77 -18.46
C ALA A 771 56.48 2.95 -17.28
N SER A 772 56.64 1.62 -17.29
CA SER A 772 56.29 0.72 -16.19
C SER A 772 57.50 -0.16 -15.85
N SER A 773 57.69 -0.44 -14.56
CA SER A 773 58.72 -1.37 -14.08
C SER A 773 58.16 -2.79 -13.84
N GLU A 774 56.83 -2.98 -13.95
CA GLU A 774 56.14 -4.26 -13.74
C GLU A 774 55.76 -4.92 -15.07
N SER A 775 56.06 -6.21 -15.19
CA SER A 775 55.83 -7.02 -16.40
C SER A 775 54.35 -7.29 -16.72
N CYS A 776 53.48 -7.29 -15.71
CA CYS A 776 52.05 -7.59 -15.80
C CYS A 776 51.16 -6.36 -15.52
N THR A 777 49.94 -6.36 -16.04
CA THR A 777 48.93 -5.35 -15.68
C THR A 777 48.26 -5.72 -14.38
N SER A 778 48.25 -4.83 -13.41
CA SER A 778 47.76 -5.12 -12.05
C SER A 778 46.50 -4.33 -11.70
N PHE A 779 45.60 -4.96 -10.94
CA PHE A 779 44.42 -4.34 -10.33
C PHE A 779 44.38 -4.73 -8.86
N SER A 780 44.24 -3.75 -7.97
CA SER A 780 44.21 -3.99 -6.53
C SER A 780 43.00 -3.40 -5.87
N PHE A 781 42.61 -3.96 -4.73
CA PHE A 781 41.61 -3.38 -3.85
C PHE A 781 41.89 -3.80 -2.40
N ALA A 782 41.58 -2.91 -1.46
CA ALA A 782 41.65 -3.23 -0.05
C ALA A 782 40.42 -4.06 0.35
N THR A 783 40.62 -5.08 1.18
CA THR A 783 39.54 -5.97 1.60
C THR A 783 39.76 -6.49 3.01
N SER A 784 38.66 -6.71 3.70
CA SER A 784 38.59 -7.35 5.00
C SER A 784 37.65 -8.56 5.00
N GLN A 785 37.23 -9.02 3.81
CA GLN A 785 36.21 -10.05 3.63
C GLN A 785 36.68 -11.08 2.58
N PRO A 786 36.20 -12.33 2.65
CA PRO A 786 36.26 -13.27 1.53
C PRO A 786 35.63 -12.65 0.26
N PHE A 787 36.17 -12.98 -0.91
CA PHE A 787 35.74 -12.34 -2.15
C PHE A 787 35.88 -13.26 -3.36
N ARG A 788 35.19 -12.91 -4.44
CA ARG A 788 35.33 -13.49 -5.78
C ARG A 788 35.78 -12.41 -6.74
N VAL A 789 36.70 -12.76 -7.62
CA VAL A 789 37.19 -11.86 -8.67
C VAL A 789 37.10 -12.54 -10.03
N ASN A 790 36.61 -11.81 -11.01
CA ASN A 790 36.57 -12.21 -12.41
C ASN A 790 37.15 -11.06 -13.27
N ILE A 791 38.17 -11.35 -14.07
CA ILE A 791 38.75 -10.39 -15.02
C ILE A 791 38.70 -10.99 -16.41
N ARG A 792 37.94 -10.38 -17.32
CA ARG A 792 37.90 -10.75 -18.73
C ARG A 792 38.71 -9.77 -19.55
N VAL A 793 39.59 -10.30 -20.40
CA VAL A 793 40.46 -9.49 -21.26
C VAL A 793 40.00 -9.63 -22.71
N PHE A 794 39.86 -8.48 -23.37
CA PHE A 794 39.52 -8.39 -24.77
C PHE A 794 40.57 -7.56 -25.51
N ASP A 795 40.76 -7.84 -26.79
CA ASP A 795 41.52 -6.96 -27.66
C ASP A 795 40.72 -5.67 -27.98
N HIS A 796 41.37 -4.71 -28.63
CA HIS A 796 40.73 -3.46 -29.05
C HIS A 796 39.56 -3.60 -30.04
N LEU A 797 39.36 -4.77 -30.63
CA LEU A 797 38.24 -5.08 -31.52
C LEU A 797 37.09 -5.79 -30.78
N GLY A 798 37.26 -6.08 -29.48
CA GLY A 798 36.28 -6.77 -28.65
C GLY A 798 36.37 -8.30 -28.70
N ASN A 799 37.42 -8.87 -29.31
CA ASN A 799 37.61 -10.33 -29.29
C ASN A 799 38.13 -10.76 -27.93
N PHE A 800 37.62 -11.89 -27.43
CA PHE A 800 38.07 -12.49 -26.19
C PHE A 800 39.54 -12.94 -26.28
N VAL A 801 40.32 -12.64 -25.25
CA VAL A 801 41.76 -12.94 -25.17
C VAL A 801 42.03 -14.00 -24.11
N ASN A 802 41.63 -13.71 -22.86
CA ASN A 802 41.73 -14.63 -21.73
C ASN A 802 40.75 -14.22 -20.62
N GLN A 803 40.64 -15.06 -19.59
CA GLN A 803 39.86 -14.78 -18.38
C GLN A 803 40.60 -15.24 -17.13
N PHE A 804 40.61 -14.41 -16.09
CA PHE A 804 40.98 -14.76 -14.73
C PHE A 804 39.73 -14.91 -13.86
N ASN A 805 39.63 -15.96 -13.06
CA ASN A 805 38.52 -16.18 -12.14
C ASN A 805 39.00 -16.91 -10.88
N LYS A 806 38.75 -16.32 -9.70
CA LYS A 806 39.12 -16.93 -8.41
C LYS A 806 38.15 -16.53 -7.32
N SER A 807 37.77 -17.52 -6.50
CA SER A 807 37.13 -17.31 -5.19
C SER A 807 38.18 -17.45 -4.10
N VAL A 808 38.28 -16.46 -3.21
CA VAL A 808 39.06 -16.48 -1.97
C VAL A 808 38.08 -16.75 -0.83
N THR A 809 38.21 -17.93 -0.23
CA THR A 809 37.37 -18.34 0.90
C THR A 809 37.86 -17.75 2.22
N ASP A 810 37.09 -17.89 3.29
CA ASP A 810 37.53 -17.55 4.65
C ASP A 810 38.83 -18.30 5.03
N GLU A 811 38.95 -19.58 4.67
CA GLU A 811 40.16 -20.36 4.91
C GLU A 811 41.37 -19.78 4.15
N ASP A 812 41.20 -19.38 2.90
CA ASP A 812 42.27 -18.73 2.11
C ASP A 812 42.65 -17.37 2.73
N PHE A 813 41.66 -16.61 3.19
CA PHE A 813 41.81 -15.27 3.75
C PHE A 813 42.56 -15.31 5.10
N SER A 814 42.11 -16.17 6.03
CA SER A 814 42.75 -16.38 7.33
C SER A 814 44.17 -16.94 7.17
N LYS A 815 44.38 -17.93 6.28
CA LYS A 815 45.71 -18.47 5.98
C LYS A 815 46.68 -17.43 5.44
N ALA A 816 46.20 -16.51 4.60
CA ALA A 816 47.02 -15.42 4.04
C ALA A 816 47.42 -14.37 5.10
N LEU A 817 46.57 -14.12 6.10
CA LEU A 817 46.86 -13.22 7.22
C LEU A 817 47.71 -13.88 8.32
N GLY A 818 47.73 -15.21 8.38
CA GLY A 818 48.53 -15.98 9.32
C GLY A 818 47.76 -16.42 10.56
N THR A 819 48.46 -16.62 11.68
CA THR A 819 47.84 -17.13 12.92
C THR A 819 47.04 -16.03 13.61
N GLY A 820 45.75 -16.31 13.88
CA GLY A 820 44.89 -15.42 14.65
C GLY A 820 45.34 -15.30 16.11
N VAL A 821 45.27 -14.09 16.67
CA VAL A 821 45.62 -13.81 18.07
C VAL A 821 44.40 -13.26 18.80
N LYS A 822 44.18 -13.76 20.02
CA LYS A 822 43.14 -13.24 20.91
C LYS A 822 43.56 -11.89 21.47
N VAL A 823 42.73 -10.87 21.23
CA VAL A 823 42.94 -9.50 21.71
C VAL A 823 41.68 -8.99 22.41
N ALA A 824 41.84 -8.16 23.43
CA ALA A 824 40.70 -7.57 24.16
C ALA A 824 39.92 -6.65 23.21
N GLY A 825 38.63 -6.92 22.98
CA GLY A 825 37.80 -6.26 21.96
C GLY A 825 37.29 -7.20 20.86
N CYS A 826 37.80 -8.43 20.82
CA CYS A 826 37.39 -9.50 19.92
C CYS A 826 37.14 -10.81 20.69
N ASP A 827 36.39 -11.75 20.11
CA ASP A 827 36.00 -13.01 20.74
C ASP A 827 36.79 -14.22 20.21
N ASP A 828 36.46 -15.41 20.71
CA ASP A 828 37.12 -16.66 20.31
C ASP A 828 36.70 -17.15 18.91
N ALA A 829 35.54 -16.71 18.41
CA ALA A 829 35.07 -17.00 17.06
C ALA A 829 35.74 -16.10 16.02
N HIS A 830 36.16 -14.90 16.42
CA HIS A 830 36.73 -13.86 15.57
C HIS A 830 38.08 -13.38 16.13
N PRO A 831 39.14 -14.21 16.10
CA PRO A 831 40.46 -13.76 16.52
C PRO A 831 40.99 -12.69 15.54
N LEU A 832 41.89 -11.81 16.02
CA LEU A 832 42.54 -10.84 15.14
C LEU A 832 43.55 -11.57 14.25
N TYR A 833 43.29 -11.60 12.95
CA TYR A 833 44.21 -12.15 11.96
C TYR A 833 45.16 -11.05 11.44
N GLY A 834 46.47 -11.35 11.41
CA GLY A 834 47.49 -10.38 11.02
C GLY A 834 47.56 -9.17 11.95
N GLY A 835 48.03 -8.02 11.43
CA GLY A 835 48.13 -6.78 12.21
C GLY A 835 46.80 -6.02 12.34
N THR A 836 45.89 -6.20 11.38
CA THR A 836 44.67 -5.38 11.28
C THR A 836 43.38 -6.13 10.98
N GLY A 837 43.43 -7.41 10.61
CA GLY A 837 42.28 -8.13 10.08
C GLY A 837 41.95 -7.81 8.61
N ALA A 838 42.79 -7.02 7.92
CA ALA A 838 42.57 -6.61 6.53
C ALA A 838 43.81 -6.82 5.66
N MET A 839 43.60 -6.88 4.35
CA MET A 839 44.64 -7.09 3.33
C MET A 839 44.38 -6.25 2.07
N LEU A 840 45.42 -6.07 1.27
CA LEU A 840 45.32 -5.61 -0.12
C LEU A 840 45.35 -6.84 -1.03
N ALA A 841 44.31 -7.04 -1.82
CA ALA A 841 44.29 -8.04 -2.89
C ALA A 841 44.88 -7.42 -4.15
N ASN A 842 45.87 -8.06 -4.77
CA ASN A 842 46.53 -7.60 -5.99
C ASN A 842 46.47 -8.69 -7.06
N ILE A 843 45.73 -8.41 -8.13
CA ILE A 843 45.56 -9.29 -9.28
C ILE A 843 46.50 -8.83 -10.39
N LYS A 844 47.50 -9.65 -10.70
CA LYS A 844 48.52 -9.38 -11.70
C LYS A 844 48.25 -10.20 -12.96
N VAL A 845 47.55 -9.61 -13.92
CA VAL A 845 47.10 -10.26 -15.16
C VAL A 845 48.26 -10.43 -16.13
N TYR A 846 48.49 -11.67 -16.57
CA TYR A 846 49.58 -12.00 -17.49
C TYR A 846 49.29 -11.45 -18.89
N PRO A 847 50.31 -10.93 -19.61
CA PRO A 847 50.15 -10.46 -20.98
C PRO A 847 50.20 -11.63 -21.98
N VAL A 848 49.31 -12.62 -21.82
CA VAL A 848 49.19 -13.82 -22.66
C VAL A 848 47.74 -14.09 -23.10
N SER A 849 47.51 -14.86 -24.15
CA SER A 849 46.19 -15.42 -24.48
C SER A 849 45.84 -16.59 -23.54
N GLN A 850 44.62 -17.11 -23.64
CA GLN A 850 44.21 -18.31 -22.90
C GLN A 850 45.15 -19.51 -23.13
N ASP A 851 45.83 -19.59 -24.28
CA ASP A 851 46.80 -20.64 -24.61
C ASP A 851 48.22 -20.37 -24.05
N GLY A 852 48.39 -19.34 -23.21
CA GLY A 852 49.69 -18.95 -22.66
C GLY A 852 50.61 -18.20 -23.64
N ARG A 853 50.15 -17.90 -24.86
CA ARG A 853 50.93 -17.20 -25.89
C ARG A 853 50.96 -15.70 -25.64
N GLN A 854 52.14 -15.09 -25.70
CA GLN A 854 52.31 -13.66 -25.45
C GLN A 854 51.48 -12.77 -26.37
N LEU A 855 50.87 -11.75 -25.78
CA LEU A 855 50.03 -10.77 -26.48
C LEU A 855 50.84 -9.88 -27.45
N ALA A 856 50.16 -9.46 -28.52
CA ALA A 856 50.69 -8.46 -29.43
C ALA A 856 50.77 -7.08 -28.76
N THR A 857 51.67 -6.22 -29.26
CA THR A 857 51.72 -4.81 -28.81
C THR A 857 50.43 -4.11 -29.26
N GLY A 858 49.65 -3.57 -28.32
CA GLY A 858 48.37 -2.93 -28.62
C GLY A 858 47.55 -2.57 -27.37
N PRO A 859 46.38 -1.93 -27.55
CA PRO A 859 45.43 -1.68 -26.47
C PRO A 859 44.56 -2.92 -26.18
N TYR A 860 44.31 -3.16 -24.89
CA TYR A 860 43.43 -4.23 -24.39
C TYR A 860 42.40 -3.66 -23.42
N ILE A 861 41.23 -4.30 -23.37
CA ILE A 861 40.10 -3.96 -22.53
C ILE A 861 40.01 -5.01 -21.42
N TYR A 862 40.00 -4.56 -20.17
CA TYR A 862 39.89 -5.41 -18.99
C TYR A 862 38.56 -5.12 -18.33
N GLN A 863 37.68 -6.11 -18.27
CA GLN A 863 36.44 -6.04 -17.49
C GLN A 863 36.68 -6.74 -16.16
N VAL A 864 36.74 -5.96 -15.08
CA VAL A 864 37.07 -6.43 -13.73
C VAL A 864 35.80 -6.43 -12.90
N THR A 865 35.39 -7.60 -12.41
CA THR A 865 34.28 -7.76 -11.47
C THR A 865 34.81 -8.31 -10.16
N VAL A 866 34.49 -7.63 -9.06
CA VAL A 866 34.80 -8.07 -7.69
C VAL A 866 33.51 -8.20 -6.91
N VAL A 867 33.37 -9.27 -6.13
CA VAL A 867 32.23 -9.53 -5.26
C VAL A 867 32.78 -9.87 -3.88
N MET A 868 32.46 -9.10 -2.84
CA MET A 868 32.80 -9.44 -1.45
C MET A 868 31.60 -10.08 -0.75
N GLU A 869 31.86 -11.17 -0.04
CA GLU A 869 30.85 -11.92 0.71
C GLU A 869 30.56 -11.24 2.05
N LYS A 870 29.33 -11.36 2.57
CA LYS A 870 29.02 -10.92 3.94
C LYS A 870 29.96 -11.61 4.93
N TYR A 871 30.59 -10.86 5.83
CA TYR A 871 31.60 -11.41 6.71
C TYR A 871 31.71 -10.66 8.04
N GLU A 872 31.90 -11.42 9.12
CA GLU A 872 32.10 -10.91 10.48
C GLU A 872 33.52 -11.24 10.93
N TYR A 873 34.25 -10.26 11.44
CA TYR A 873 35.67 -10.43 11.77
C TYR A 873 36.18 -9.39 12.76
N CYS A 874 37.31 -9.69 13.38
CA CYS A 874 38.02 -8.74 14.25
C CYS A 874 38.91 -7.80 13.46
N TYR A 875 38.70 -6.49 13.64
CA TYR A 875 39.39 -5.42 12.92
C TYR A 875 40.12 -4.49 13.88
N MET A 876 41.37 -4.13 13.55
CA MET A 876 42.14 -3.14 14.32
C MET A 876 41.97 -1.73 13.75
N ALA A 877 40.93 -1.02 14.19
CA ALA A 877 40.72 0.36 13.76
C ALA A 877 41.81 1.29 14.32
N LYS A 878 42.35 2.16 13.45
CA LYS A 878 43.39 3.17 13.79
C LYS A 878 44.65 2.60 14.46
N GLY A 879 44.90 1.30 14.31
CA GLY A 879 46.06 0.61 14.89
C GLY A 879 46.03 0.41 16.40
N THR A 880 44.95 0.77 17.10
CA THR A 880 44.88 0.70 18.59
C THR A 880 43.55 0.20 19.15
N SER A 881 42.50 0.09 18.33
CA SER A 881 41.14 -0.20 18.77
C SER A 881 40.60 -1.44 18.07
N PRO A 882 40.84 -2.64 18.62
CA PRO A 882 40.27 -3.88 18.10
C PRO A 882 38.76 -3.94 18.37
N THR A 883 37.98 -4.20 17.34
CA THR A 883 36.52 -4.31 17.39
C THR A 883 36.03 -5.38 16.41
N ILE A 884 34.97 -6.10 16.76
CA ILE A 884 34.26 -6.97 15.81
C ILE A 884 33.49 -6.07 14.84
N MET A 885 33.66 -6.33 13.55
CA MET A 885 33.01 -5.64 12.45
C MET A 885 32.16 -6.63 11.67
N ASN A 886 30.95 -6.21 11.30
CA ASN A 886 30.06 -6.96 10.42
C ASN A 886 29.93 -6.22 9.09
N MET A 887 30.43 -6.83 8.03
CA MET A 887 30.47 -6.21 6.71
C MET A 887 29.43 -6.84 5.77
N PRO A 888 28.68 -6.04 5.01
CA PRO A 888 27.65 -6.52 4.10
C PRO A 888 28.26 -7.12 2.82
N PHE A 889 27.41 -7.66 1.96
CA PHE A 889 27.80 -8.04 0.61
C PHE A 889 28.16 -6.80 -0.23
N MET A 890 29.21 -6.87 -1.03
CA MET A 890 29.67 -5.75 -1.88
C MET A 890 29.96 -6.24 -3.31
N ARG A 891 29.75 -5.40 -4.33
CA ARG A 891 30.06 -5.76 -5.73
C ARG A 891 30.49 -4.54 -6.55
N SER A 892 31.60 -4.70 -7.27
CA SER A 892 32.06 -3.75 -8.29
C SER A 892 32.15 -4.40 -9.65
N THR A 893 31.90 -3.65 -10.70
CA THR A 893 32.27 -4.03 -12.07
C THR A 893 32.76 -2.82 -12.83
N GLU A 894 34.04 -2.82 -13.20
CA GLU A 894 34.69 -1.73 -13.91
C GLU A 894 35.33 -2.19 -15.21
N THR A 895 35.46 -1.28 -16.17
CA THR A 895 36.12 -1.54 -17.45
C THR A 895 37.32 -0.61 -17.64
N TYR A 896 38.51 -1.19 -17.75
CA TYR A 896 39.75 -0.47 -17.98
C TYR A 896 40.28 -0.67 -19.38
N ARG A 897 40.86 0.38 -19.96
CA ARG A 897 41.65 0.28 -21.19
C ARG A 897 43.11 0.48 -20.84
N ARG A 898 43.95 -0.51 -21.14
CA ARG A 898 45.40 -0.48 -20.87
C ARG A 898 46.17 -0.98 -22.08
N GLY A 899 47.26 -0.28 -22.41
CA GLY A 899 48.15 -0.67 -23.51
C GLY A 899 49.24 -1.63 -23.04
N TYR A 900 49.65 -2.53 -23.92
CA TYR A 900 50.81 -3.38 -23.75
C TYR A 900 51.80 -3.16 -24.90
N ARG A 901 53.05 -2.86 -24.56
CA ARG A 901 54.17 -2.72 -25.50
C ARG A 901 55.37 -3.47 -24.97
N ARG A 902 55.86 -4.40 -25.79
CA ARG A 902 57.05 -5.22 -25.49
C ARG A 902 58.32 -4.36 -25.51
N ALA A 903 59.00 -4.24 -24.38
CA ALA A 903 60.33 -3.66 -24.31
C ALA A 903 61.38 -4.75 -24.59
N LYS A 904 61.89 -4.84 -25.83
CA LYS A 904 63.01 -5.75 -26.13
C LYS A 904 64.24 -5.30 -25.35
N ALA A 905 64.89 -6.24 -24.65
CA ALA A 905 66.26 -6.04 -24.19
C ALA A 905 67.14 -5.76 -25.42
N LYS A 906 67.96 -4.70 -25.35
CA LYS A 906 69.05 -4.49 -26.30
C LYS A 906 70.29 -5.20 -25.80
#